data_AF-A0A834M6X3-F1
#
_entry.id   AF-A0A834M6X3-F1
#
_cell.length_a   1.000
_cell.length_b   1.000
_cell.length_c   1.000
_cell.angle_alpha   90.00
_cell.angle_beta   90.00
_cell.angle_gamma   90.00
#
_symmetry.space_group_name_H-M   'P 1'
#
loop_
_entity.id
_entity.type
_entity.pdbx_description
1 polymer ?
#
loop_
_entity_poly.entity_id
_entity_poly.type
_entity_poly.pdbx_seq_one_letter_code
_entity_poly.pdbx_strand_id
1 'polypeptide(L)'
;MYILFGGLLGSLLLASQFDLFYTIYGAFQLFIVLLITYFIFILQGCHKMVTNISNKFSDLYNRYTPLKDDEQTEVLTTFSALKQLSNERKQKTNLNKIDNRGVRATQLFHIKETVPDLNVTLRLTFMAQSCQSCPVTNSRPLIQTSAFWQWFLGAYFFSPASDDRVIKAIEKTAIRQFQEMDTDNDDEVYMKILKATEKRAQKILFDMRSTLSDFLLRFTSWILYKLLPCFLGSVVVHPGQVEVLQEASKTNLPLIFLPLHRSHLDYILISFILLNNNIRSPLVAAGDNLRIPFFGSLLRGLGAFYIRRRLHPTMGPKDHVYKSILHTYMNLCLKAGHNIEFFLEGGRTRTGKPCMPKYGILSVIVDSYLDGTIEDALLVPVSVNYEKLVDGNFIKEQLGQPKKMETFGQTLKGIWNVLNSNYGMMRIDFNQPFSLKDIISSINSSPRSMPVSIQHRTLKSNPSTNSLYGTDVVSEDQKILVENISKHVIYDCSQATTVMSTNILAFLLLNKYRKGVNLQELAEALDELKRELLGSRRNIGFQGDSVDVINYAIDILGPGLVGREKQKSETVIKPVSILPNVIELSYYSNTVVAHFALDSVLAIAINVTEQYRNMLAHEDLINNASSLCDIFQYEFLFCKPCQVLEQVLISSLDNLVARKELFEAENDSELVMKSKRIASRFDDDDDDDANYRYFQKQYKMNVNQESVDTLTFLSNILKPLLETYSVTAFMLDKLVQTQLLENEFIDLILDEMKNQLFRGTIEYDESIAVDPIKNALKLFQKWGVVECHNEGKTRLYYLKESHDDTESVQEIYNRVNRFRFILKFYSVCCSLYADVCSALFQKKKLVQTQLLENEFIDLILEEIKSQLLRGTIAYDQFQFKKALKLSQKRGVVECHNEVKTRLYYLKESHDDTE
;
A
#
# COMPACT_ATOMS: atom_id res chain seq x y z
N MET A 1 -28.15 -39.05 -3.49
CA MET A 1 -26.79 -38.85 -2.92
C MET A 1 -26.24 -40.11 -2.26
N TYR A 2 -26.90 -40.72 -1.28
CA TYR A 2 -26.42 -41.96 -0.63
C TYR A 2 -26.17 -43.14 -1.59
N ILE A 3 -27.01 -43.31 -2.61
CA ILE A 3 -26.88 -44.40 -3.60
C ILE A 3 -25.72 -44.15 -4.58
N LEU A 4 -25.48 -42.89 -4.96
CA LEU A 4 -24.34 -42.49 -5.79
C LEU A 4 -23.02 -42.62 -5.02
N PHE A 5 -23.03 -42.35 -3.72
CA PHE A 5 -21.86 -42.50 -2.86
C PHE A 5 -21.51 -43.98 -2.60
N GLY A 6 -22.52 -44.84 -2.41
CA GLY A 6 -22.33 -46.29 -2.29
C GLY A 6 -21.75 -46.93 -3.56
N GLY A 7 -22.20 -46.49 -4.75
CA GLY A 7 -21.67 -46.96 -6.03
C GLY A 7 -20.22 -46.54 -6.30
N LEU A 8 -19.84 -45.33 -5.91
CA LEU A 8 -18.46 -44.82 -6.03
C LEU A 8 -17.50 -45.49 -5.03
N LEU A 9 -17.98 -45.77 -3.81
CA LEU A 9 -17.18 -46.47 -2.80
C LEU A 9 -16.92 -47.94 -3.18
N GLY A 10 -17.91 -48.60 -3.78
CA GLY A 10 -17.78 -49.98 -4.25
C GLY A 10 -16.82 -50.15 -5.43
N SER A 11 -16.68 -49.12 -6.27
CA SER A 11 -15.76 -49.14 -7.42
C SER A 11 -14.32 -48.73 -7.05
N LEU A 12 -14.14 -47.93 -5.98
CA LEU A 12 -12.82 -47.57 -5.42
C LEU A 12 -12.15 -48.71 -4.63
N LEU A 13 -12.92 -49.68 -4.12
CA LEU A 13 -12.41 -50.81 -3.32
C LEU A 13 -11.68 -51.89 -4.14
N LEU A 14 -11.68 -51.82 -5.48
CA LEU A 14 -11.00 -52.78 -6.36
C LEU A 14 -9.61 -52.32 -6.84
N ALA A 15 -9.14 -51.13 -6.46
CA ALA A 15 -7.81 -50.62 -6.83
C ALA A 15 -6.81 -50.75 -5.66
N SER A 16 -5.57 -51.13 -6.01
CA SER A 16 -4.48 -51.64 -5.15
C SER A 16 -4.24 -50.93 -3.81
N GLN A 17 -3.91 -51.76 -2.82
CA GLN A 17 -3.52 -51.39 -1.46
C GLN A 17 -2.29 -50.47 -1.44
N PHE A 18 -2.48 -49.17 -1.21
CA PHE A 18 -1.64 -48.28 -0.37
C PHE A 18 -2.16 -46.82 -0.38
N ASP A 19 -2.99 -46.43 -1.36
CA ASP A 19 -3.54 -45.05 -1.47
C ASP A 19 -4.95 -44.85 -0.90
N LEU A 20 -5.60 -45.93 -0.48
CA LEU A 20 -6.97 -45.86 0.03
C LEU A 20 -7.10 -44.88 1.20
N PHE A 21 -6.09 -44.78 2.07
CA PHE A 21 -6.14 -43.90 3.23
C PHE A 21 -6.16 -42.41 2.83
N TYR A 22 -5.28 -41.95 1.94
CA TYR A 22 -5.22 -40.53 1.56
C TYR A 22 -6.40 -40.12 0.68
N THR A 23 -6.88 -41.01 -0.19
CA THR A 23 -8.07 -40.76 -1.01
C THR A 23 -9.34 -40.77 -0.16
N ILE A 24 -9.50 -41.72 0.76
CA ILE A 24 -10.63 -41.72 1.73
C ILE A 24 -10.53 -40.49 2.63
N TYR A 25 -9.34 -40.14 3.09
CA TYR A 25 -9.14 -38.97 3.93
C TYR A 25 -9.51 -37.68 3.18
N GLY A 26 -9.06 -37.51 1.93
CA GLY A 26 -9.46 -36.39 1.07
C GLY A 26 -10.96 -36.36 0.77
N ALA A 27 -11.58 -37.52 0.52
CA ALA A 27 -13.03 -37.63 0.30
C ALA A 27 -13.84 -37.30 1.56
N PHE A 28 -13.37 -37.73 2.74
CA PHE A 28 -13.96 -37.39 4.03
C PHE A 28 -13.83 -35.89 4.32
N GLN A 29 -12.69 -35.28 3.97
CA GLN A 29 -12.53 -33.83 4.07
C GLN A 29 -13.53 -33.09 3.18
N LEU A 30 -13.67 -33.55 1.93
CA LEU A 30 -14.67 -33.03 0.98
C LEU A 30 -16.09 -33.12 1.54
N PHE A 31 -16.42 -34.25 2.16
CA PHE A 31 -17.72 -34.47 2.80
C PHE A 31 -17.98 -33.47 3.93
N ILE A 32 -16.99 -33.20 4.79
CA ILE A 32 -17.12 -32.19 5.85
C ILE A 32 -17.36 -30.80 5.25
N VAL A 33 -16.60 -30.40 4.22
CA VAL A 33 -16.82 -29.11 3.55
C VAL A 33 -18.20 -29.04 2.90
N LEU A 34 -18.67 -30.11 2.27
CA LEU A 34 -20.02 -30.21 1.71
C LEU A 34 -21.11 -30.09 2.77
N LEU A 35 -20.90 -30.70 3.93
CA LEU A 35 -21.86 -30.66 5.04
C LEU A 35 -21.92 -29.26 5.66
N ILE A 36 -20.77 -28.59 5.83
CA ILE A 36 -20.68 -27.21 6.31
C ILE A 36 -21.31 -26.24 5.29
N THR A 37 -20.99 -26.36 4.00
CA THR A 37 -21.58 -25.52 2.96
C THR A 37 -23.10 -25.73 2.86
N TYR A 38 -23.57 -26.98 2.86
CA TYR A 38 -25.00 -27.31 2.92
C TYR A 38 -25.70 -26.69 4.14
N PHE A 39 -25.08 -26.79 5.32
CA PHE A 39 -25.59 -26.22 6.56
C PHE A 39 -25.64 -24.67 6.51
N ILE A 40 -24.61 -24.03 5.96
CA ILE A 40 -24.57 -22.57 5.73
C ILE A 40 -25.72 -22.14 4.80
N PHE A 41 -25.92 -22.85 3.68
CA PHE A 41 -26.98 -22.49 2.72
C PHE A 41 -28.39 -22.67 3.31
N ILE A 42 -28.61 -23.70 4.13
CA ILE A 42 -29.90 -23.89 4.83
C ILE A 42 -30.12 -22.80 5.87
N LEU A 43 -29.11 -22.49 6.69
CA LEU A 43 -29.23 -21.45 7.71
C LEU A 43 -29.39 -20.05 7.11
N GLN A 44 -28.72 -19.73 6.01
CA GLN A 44 -28.96 -18.47 5.28
C GLN A 44 -30.35 -18.43 4.64
N GLY A 45 -30.85 -19.57 4.12
CA GLY A 45 -32.24 -19.68 3.65
C GLY A 45 -33.23 -19.31 4.75
N CYS A 46 -33.03 -19.87 5.95
CA CYS A 46 -33.81 -19.54 7.14
C CYS A 46 -33.62 -18.09 7.59
N HIS A 47 -32.40 -17.55 7.59
CA HIS A 47 -32.12 -16.18 8.00
C HIS A 47 -32.74 -15.16 7.05
N LYS A 48 -32.56 -15.30 5.71
CA LYS A 48 -33.22 -14.45 4.70
C LYS A 48 -34.74 -14.53 4.80
N MET A 49 -35.30 -15.69 5.15
CA MET A 49 -36.72 -15.83 5.44
C MET A 49 -37.13 -15.02 6.68
N VAL A 50 -36.36 -15.12 7.77
CA VAL A 50 -36.60 -14.36 9.01
C VAL A 50 -36.42 -12.84 8.79
N THR A 51 -35.41 -12.39 8.04
CA THR A 51 -35.22 -10.96 7.74
C THR A 51 -36.34 -10.42 6.84
N ASN A 52 -36.78 -11.18 5.84
CA ASN A 52 -37.94 -10.77 5.03
C ASN A 52 -39.25 -10.76 5.83
N ILE A 53 -39.44 -11.72 6.75
CA ILE A 53 -40.61 -11.74 7.64
C ILE A 53 -40.54 -10.56 8.61
N SER A 54 -39.37 -10.28 9.18
CA SER A 54 -39.14 -9.18 10.13
C SER A 54 -39.30 -7.81 9.47
N ASN A 55 -38.78 -7.62 8.26
CA ASN A 55 -38.98 -6.40 7.47
C ASN A 55 -40.44 -6.22 7.07
N LYS A 56 -41.14 -7.30 6.66
CA LYS A 56 -42.59 -7.24 6.41
C LYS A 56 -43.39 -6.94 7.67
N PHE A 57 -42.96 -7.44 8.83
CA PHE A 57 -43.59 -7.16 10.12
C PHE A 57 -43.33 -5.71 10.56
N SER A 58 -42.13 -5.17 10.35
CA SER A 58 -41.78 -3.78 10.63
C SER A 58 -42.54 -2.82 9.69
N ASP A 59 -42.66 -3.17 8.42
CA ASP A 59 -43.49 -2.44 7.45
C ASP A 59 -44.99 -2.52 7.73
N LEU A 60 -45.45 -3.58 8.40
CA LEU A 60 -46.81 -3.72 8.91
C LEU A 60 -46.99 -2.88 10.18
N TYR A 61 -46.04 -2.94 11.11
CA TYR A 61 -46.06 -2.19 12.36
C TYR A 61 -46.05 -0.67 12.10
N ASN A 62 -45.17 -0.20 11.21
CA ASN A 62 -45.11 1.20 10.78
C ASN A 62 -46.34 1.64 9.95
N ARG A 63 -47.13 0.69 9.44
CA ARG A 63 -48.40 0.97 8.75
C ARG A 63 -49.58 1.15 9.72
N TYR A 64 -49.43 0.74 10.97
CA TYR A 64 -50.50 0.68 11.97
C TYR A 64 -50.22 1.47 13.25
N THR A 65 -49.02 2.03 13.43
CA THR A 65 -48.75 3.00 14.50
C THR A 65 -49.36 4.37 14.17
N PRO A 66 -50.38 4.85 14.91
CA PRO A 66 -50.82 6.23 14.76
C PRO A 66 -49.75 7.14 15.39
N LEU A 67 -49.27 8.11 14.61
CA LEU A 67 -48.39 9.18 15.09
C LEU A 67 -49.13 10.00 16.16
N LYS A 68 -48.51 10.14 17.33
CA LYS A 68 -48.88 11.13 18.34
C LYS A 68 -48.21 12.45 17.98
N ASP A 69 -48.99 13.46 17.60
CA ASP A 69 -49.31 14.61 18.47
C ASP A 69 -50.12 15.68 17.72
N ASP A 70 -51.14 16.18 18.43
CA ASP A 70 -51.90 17.44 18.38
C ASP A 70 -52.18 18.17 17.06
N GLU A 71 -53.42 18.05 16.56
CA GLU A 71 -54.38 19.17 16.47
C GLU A 71 -55.78 18.65 16.09
N GLN A 72 -56.80 19.17 16.77
CA GLN A 72 -58.22 18.83 16.57
C GLN A 72 -58.72 19.34 15.21
N THR A 73 -59.25 18.45 14.36
CA THR A 73 -60.47 18.75 13.57
C THR A 73 -61.13 17.48 13.03
N GLU A 74 -62.40 17.30 13.36
CA GLU A 74 -63.29 16.28 12.83
C GLU A 74 -63.51 16.43 11.32
N VAL A 75 -63.11 15.42 10.53
CA VAL A 75 -63.89 14.99 9.36
C VAL A 75 -63.83 13.47 9.30
N LEU A 76 -64.95 12.85 9.67
CA LEU A 76 -65.17 11.41 9.63
C LEU A 76 -65.14 10.93 8.17
N THR A 77 -63.96 10.58 7.66
CA THR A 77 -63.85 9.88 6.36
C THR A 77 -64.29 8.44 6.58
N THR A 78 -65.51 8.13 6.17
CA THR A 78 -66.11 6.80 6.26
C THR A 78 -65.22 5.76 5.57
N PHE A 79 -65.17 4.54 6.13
CA PHE A 79 -64.34 3.42 5.65
C PHE A 79 -64.54 3.10 4.16
N SER A 80 -65.71 3.45 3.61
CA SER A 80 -66.05 3.42 2.19
C SER A 80 -65.18 4.37 1.35
N ALA A 81 -64.94 5.61 1.80
CA ALA A 81 -64.08 6.58 1.11
C ALA A 81 -62.62 6.13 1.09
N LEU A 82 -62.12 5.52 2.18
CA LEU A 82 -60.77 4.94 2.23
C LEU A 82 -60.63 3.72 1.31
N LYS A 83 -61.68 2.88 1.20
CA LYS A 83 -61.69 1.75 0.27
C LYS A 83 -61.72 2.22 -1.19
N GLN A 84 -62.42 3.33 -1.47
CA GLN A 84 -62.47 3.94 -2.79
C GLN A 84 -61.12 4.55 -3.18
N LEU A 85 -60.48 5.30 -2.27
CA LEU A 85 -59.12 5.84 -2.47
C LEU A 85 -58.05 4.75 -2.61
N SER A 86 -58.18 3.63 -1.90
CA SER A 86 -57.31 2.46 -2.04
C SER A 86 -57.44 1.79 -3.42
N ASN A 87 -58.67 1.68 -3.93
CA ASN A 87 -58.93 1.13 -5.26
C ASN A 87 -58.48 2.09 -6.38
N GLU A 88 -58.69 3.40 -6.23
CA GLU A 88 -58.20 4.42 -7.15
C GLU A 88 -56.66 4.46 -7.19
N ARG A 89 -56.01 4.32 -6.03
CA ARG A 89 -54.54 4.24 -5.98
C ARG A 89 -54.01 2.96 -6.62
N LYS A 90 -54.68 1.80 -6.42
CA LYS A 90 -54.32 0.55 -7.13
C LYS A 90 -54.50 0.67 -8.64
N GLN A 91 -55.56 1.35 -9.10
CA GLN A 91 -55.73 1.64 -10.52
C GLN A 91 -54.64 2.56 -11.05
N LYS A 92 -54.27 3.64 -10.34
CA LYS A 92 -53.14 4.50 -10.73
C LYS A 92 -51.80 3.77 -10.77
N THR A 93 -51.51 2.87 -9.82
CA THR A 93 -50.28 2.07 -9.87
C THR A 93 -50.28 1.10 -11.05
N ASN A 94 -51.44 0.56 -11.44
CA ASN A 94 -51.57 -0.28 -12.63
C ASN A 94 -51.45 0.53 -13.92
N LEU A 95 -52.05 1.72 -14.01
CA LEU A 95 -51.85 2.62 -15.15
C LEU A 95 -50.38 3.02 -15.30
N ASN A 96 -49.71 3.43 -14.22
CA ASN A 96 -48.28 3.77 -14.25
C ASN A 96 -47.39 2.57 -14.64
N LYS A 97 -47.81 1.34 -14.33
CA LYS A 97 -47.13 0.12 -14.79
C LYS A 97 -47.35 -0.15 -16.27
N ILE A 98 -48.52 0.21 -16.81
CA ILE A 98 -48.85 0.09 -18.23
C ILE A 98 -48.10 1.17 -19.02
N ASP A 99 -48.08 2.42 -18.54
CA ASP A 99 -47.30 3.52 -19.13
C ASP A 99 -45.80 3.23 -19.09
N ASN A 100 -45.25 2.75 -17.98
CA ASN A 100 -43.84 2.34 -17.91
C ASN A 100 -43.51 1.14 -18.83
N ARG A 101 -44.49 0.28 -19.13
CA ARG A 101 -44.33 -0.76 -20.16
C ARG A 101 -44.39 -0.17 -21.57
N GLY A 102 -45.23 0.83 -21.81
CA GLY A 102 -45.30 1.59 -23.07
C GLY A 102 -44.01 2.37 -23.35
N VAL A 103 -43.44 3.03 -22.34
CA VAL A 103 -42.15 3.75 -22.40
C VAL A 103 -40.99 2.78 -22.63
N ARG A 104 -40.98 1.61 -21.96
CA ARG A 104 -40.00 0.55 -22.24
C ARG A 104 -40.16 -0.01 -23.65
N ALA A 105 -41.37 -0.16 -24.16
CA ALA A 105 -41.61 -0.65 -25.51
C ALA A 105 -41.14 0.36 -26.57
N THR A 106 -41.41 1.65 -26.38
CA THR A 106 -40.93 2.72 -27.28
C THR A 106 -39.42 2.92 -27.22
N GLN A 107 -38.78 2.77 -26.05
CA GLN A 107 -37.32 2.71 -25.93
C GLN A 107 -36.73 1.46 -26.62
N LEU A 108 -37.44 0.32 -26.58
CA LEU A 108 -37.06 -0.89 -27.32
C LEU A 108 -37.19 -0.75 -28.85
N PHE A 109 -38.11 0.09 -29.34
CA PHE A 109 -38.21 0.43 -30.77
C PHE A 109 -37.05 1.33 -31.22
N HIS A 110 -36.65 2.33 -30.41
CA HIS A 110 -35.51 3.21 -30.73
C HIS A 110 -34.14 2.49 -30.71
N ILE A 111 -34.00 1.44 -29.89
CA ILE A 111 -32.78 0.61 -29.84
C ILE A 111 -32.67 -0.32 -31.05
N LYS A 112 -33.78 -0.65 -31.74
CA LYS A 112 -33.75 -1.53 -32.91
C LYS A 112 -33.31 -0.84 -34.21
N GLU A 113 -33.42 0.48 -34.31
CA GLU A 113 -33.04 1.22 -35.54
C GLU A 113 -31.56 1.66 -35.57
N THR A 114 -30.81 1.49 -34.48
CA THR A 114 -29.38 1.83 -34.40
C THR A 114 -28.56 0.69 -33.77
N VAL A 115 -28.34 -0.37 -34.53
CA VAL A 115 -27.37 -1.42 -34.20
C VAL A 115 -26.43 -1.61 -35.39
N PRO A 116 -25.11 -1.35 -35.26
CA PRO A 116 -24.14 -1.95 -36.17
C PRO A 116 -24.11 -3.46 -35.91
N ASP A 117 -24.16 -4.27 -36.96
CA ASP A 117 -24.26 -5.73 -36.92
C ASP A 117 -23.20 -6.37 -36.00
N LEU A 118 -23.61 -6.68 -34.76
CA LEU A 118 -22.91 -7.62 -33.89
C LEU A 118 -23.81 -8.83 -33.68
N ASN A 119 -23.51 -9.92 -34.37
CA ASN A 119 -24.10 -11.23 -34.13
C ASN A 119 -23.66 -11.75 -32.75
N VAL A 120 -24.45 -11.47 -31.72
CA VAL A 120 -24.33 -12.12 -30.42
C VAL A 120 -25.61 -12.91 -30.13
N THR A 121 -25.59 -14.20 -30.47
CA THR A 121 -26.56 -15.17 -29.94
C THR A 121 -26.22 -15.51 -28.50
N LEU A 122 -26.93 -14.92 -27.52
CA LEU A 122 -26.92 -15.35 -26.12
C LEU A 122 -28.29 -15.89 -25.69
N ARG A 123 -28.41 -17.21 -25.69
CA ARG A 123 -29.18 -17.98 -24.70
C ARG A 123 -28.44 -19.30 -24.47
N LEU A 124 -27.69 -19.40 -23.38
CA LEU A 124 -26.96 -20.63 -23.04
C LEU A 124 -27.31 -21.09 -21.62
N THR A 125 -27.97 -22.24 -21.57
CA THR A 125 -28.24 -23.03 -20.37
C THR A 125 -27.00 -23.88 -20.06
N PHE A 126 -26.43 -23.71 -18.87
CA PHE A 126 -25.10 -24.19 -18.42
C PHE A 126 -24.82 -25.71 -18.47
N MET A 127 -25.77 -26.56 -18.88
CA MET A 127 -25.64 -28.03 -18.79
C MET A 127 -25.83 -28.78 -20.11
N ALA A 128 -25.99 -28.08 -21.24
CA ALA A 128 -26.12 -28.75 -22.54
C ALA A 128 -25.44 -27.96 -23.65
N GLN A 129 -24.16 -28.27 -23.90
CA GLN A 129 -23.59 -28.53 -25.23
C GLN A 129 -22.08 -28.74 -25.09
N SER A 130 -21.70 -30.01 -24.92
CA SER A 130 -20.49 -30.51 -25.56
C SER A 130 -20.67 -30.37 -27.07
N CYS A 131 -19.82 -29.59 -27.73
CA CYS A 131 -19.72 -29.63 -29.18
C CYS A 131 -19.24 -31.02 -29.59
N GLN A 132 -20.09 -31.82 -30.24
CA GLN A 132 -19.77 -33.18 -30.70
C GLN A 132 -18.75 -33.20 -31.86
N SER A 133 -18.27 -32.05 -32.32
CA SER A 133 -17.29 -31.91 -33.39
C SER A 133 -16.11 -30.98 -33.05
N CYS A 134 -16.02 -30.45 -31.82
CA CYS A 134 -14.81 -29.80 -31.34
C CYS A 134 -13.96 -30.82 -30.57
N PRO A 135 -12.66 -30.93 -30.86
CA PRO A 135 -11.78 -31.78 -30.07
C PRO A 135 -11.80 -31.28 -28.63
N VAL A 136 -12.14 -32.19 -27.71
CA VAL A 136 -11.95 -32.06 -26.27
C VAL A 136 -10.62 -31.37 -26.05
N THR A 137 -10.65 -30.25 -25.32
CA THR A 137 -9.48 -29.50 -24.84
C THR A 137 -8.27 -30.40 -24.75
N ASN A 138 -7.21 -30.01 -25.45
CA ASN A 138 -5.90 -30.62 -25.37
C ASN A 138 -5.29 -30.31 -23.98
N SER A 139 -5.96 -30.74 -22.93
CA SER A 139 -5.43 -31.01 -21.59
C SER A 139 -4.77 -32.39 -21.58
N ARG A 140 -4.11 -32.75 -22.68
CA ARG A 140 -3.09 -33.77 -22.69
C ARG A 140 -1.78 -33.04 -22.42
N PRO A 141 -1.04 -33.39 -21.35
CA PRO A 141 0.36 -32.98 -21.30
C PRO A 141 1.03 -33.48 -22.59
N LEU A 142 1.87 -32.66 -23.20
CA LEU A 142 2.76 -33.04 -24.31
C LEU A 142 3.85 -34.02 -23.83
N ILE A 143 3.45 -35.06 -23.09
CA ILE A 143 4.20 -36.28 -22.80
C ILE A 143 3.14 -37.38 -22.65
N GLN A 144 2.61 -37.88 -23.77
CA GLN A 144 1.80 -39.09 -23.76
C GLN A 144 2.42 -40.18 -24.63
N THR A 145 3.60 -40.62 -24.19
CA THR A 145 3.97 -42.03 -24.18
C THR A 145 4.67 -42.27 -22.83
N SER A 146 4.05 -43.11 -21.97
CA SER A 146 4.50 -43.58 -20.63
C SER A 146 4.20 -42.78 -19.35
N ALA A 147 3.44 -41.68 -19.39
CA ALA A 147 3.34 -40.77 -18.23
C ALA A 147 2.40 -41.15 -17.06
N PHE A 148 1.58 -42.20 -17.14
CA PHE A 148 0.81 -42.66 -15.97
C PHE A 148 1.73 -43.21 -14.87
N TRP A 149 2.82 -43.87 -15.29
CA TRP A 149 3.88 -44.31 -14.39
C TRP A 149 4.83 -43.16 -13.98
N GLN A 150 5.12 -42.16 -14.84
CA GLN A 150 5.97 -41.02 -14.43
C GLN A 150 5.30 -40.03 -13.47
N TRP A 151 3.96 -39.90 -13.49
CA TRP A 151 3.25 -39.05 -12.51
C TRP A 151 3.20 -39.72 -11.13
N PHE A 152 3.04 -41.05 -11.10
CA PHE A 152 3.10 -41.87 -9.88
C PHE A 152 4.55 -42.03 -9.36
N LEU A 153 5.53 -42.11 -10.26
CA LEU A 153 6.95 -42.27 -9.94
C LEU A 153 7.70 -40.93 -9.78
N GLY A 154 7.15 -39.80 -10.19
CA GLY A 154 7.83 -38.49 -10.10
C GLY A 154 8.08 -38.04 -8.66
N ALA A 155 7.19 -38.42 -7.74
CA ALA A 155 7.41 -38.25 -6.31
C ALA A 155 8.37 -39.29 -5.69
N TYR A 156 8.64 -40.40 -6.40
CA TYR A 156 9.59 -41.45 -6.01
C TYR A 156 10.98 -41.27 -6.66
N PHE A 157 11.10 -40.47 -7.72
CA PHE A 157 12.38 -40.22 -8.42
C PHE A 157 13.12 -38.98 -7.94
N PHE A 158 12.48 -38.07 -7.21
CA PHE A 158 13.23 -37.05 -6.48
C PHE A 158 13.79 -37.66 -5.19
N SER A 159 14.80 -38.51 -5.34
CA SER A 159 15.74 -38.72 -4.25
C SER A 159 16.51 -37.40 -4.10
N PRO A 160 16.59 -36.80 -2.90
CA PRO A 160 17.53 -35.70 -2.63
C PRO A 160 18.97 -36.02 -3.04
N ALA A 161 19.27 -37.30 -3.30
CA ALA A 161 20.54 -37.82 -3.81
C ALA A 161 20.69 -37.80 -5.35
N SER A 162 19.90 -37.03 -6.10
CA SER A 162 20.00 -36.96 -7.57
C SER A 162 20.50 -35.62 -8.12
N ASP A 163 20.41 -34.54 -7.35
CA ASP A 163 20.93 -33.23 -7.76
C ASP A 163 22.21 -32.89 -6.98
N ASP A 164 23.30 -32.62 -7.71
CA ASP A 164 24.61 -32.27 -7.19
C ASP A 164 24.58 -31.11 -6.17
N ARG A 165 23.69 -30.13 -6.34
CA ARG A 165 23.58 -29.01 -5.38
C ARG A 165 23.06 -29.48 -4.03
N VAL A 166 22.09 -30.39 -4.02
CA VAL A 166 21.49 -30.91 -2.78
C VAL A 166 22.46 -31.87 -2.09
N ILE A 167 23.16 -32.71 -2.85
CA ILE A 167 24.19 -33.63 -2.33
C ILE A 167 25.31 -32.82 -1.64
N LYS A 168 25.89 -31.83 -2.33
CA LYS A 168 26.94 -30.97 -1.76
C LYS A 168 26.47 -30.23 -0.51
N ALA A 169 25.21 -29.79 -0.48
CA ALA A 169 24.65 -29.11 0.70
C ALA A 169 24.46 -30.06 1.89
N ILE A 170 24.05 -31.31 1.64
CA ILE A 170 23.95 -32.37 2.65
C ILE A 170 25.34 -32.68 3.21
N GLU A 171 26.34 -32.92 2.34
CA GLU A 171 27.72 -33.19 2.74
C GLU A 171 28.32 -32.05 3.56
N LYS A 172 28.21 -30.80 3.07
CA LYS A 172 28.71 -29.60 3.78
C LYS A 172 28.08 -29.44 5.16
N THR A 173 26.79 -29.74 5.27
CA THR A 173 26.08 -29.65 6.56
C THR A 173 26.49 -30.78 7.49
N ALA A 174 26.68 -32.00 6.97
CA ALA A 174 27.14 -33.15 7.73
C ALA A 174 28.57 -32.94 8.26
N ILE A 175 29.49 -32.45 7.42
CA ILE A 175 30.87 -32.10 7.82
C ILE A 175 30.88 -31.06 8.94
N ARG A 176 30.05 -30.01 8.82
CA ARG A 176 29.97 -28.98 9.85
C ARG A 176 29.43 -29.52 11.18
N GLN A 177 28.39 -30.35 11.14
CA GLN A 177 27.85 -30.97 12.35
C GLN A 177 28.84 -31.94 12.99
N PHE A 178 29.64 -32.64 12.18
CA PHE A 178 30.73 -33.49 12.65
C PHE A 178 31.83 -32.67 13.33
N GLN A 179 32.25 -31.54 12.74
CA GLN A 179 33.23 -30.62 13.32
C GLN A 179 32.76 -29.97 14.63
N GLU A 180 31.46 -29.70 14.79
CA GLU A 180 30.89 -29.13 16.02
C GLU A 180 30.82 -30.14 17.18
N MET A 181 31.00 -31.45 16.92
CA MET A 181 30.90 -32.51 17.93
C MET A 181 32.23 -32.85 18.63
N ASP A 182 33.37 -32.28 18.21
CA ASP A 182 34.69 -32.44 18.85
C ASP A 182 35.08 -33.92 19.12
N THR A 183 34.66 -34.84 18.24
CA THR A 183 34.96 -36.27 18.32
C THR A 183 36.04 -36.68 17.31
N ASP A 184 37.13 -37.30 17.78
CA ASP A 184 38.21 -37.81 16.92
C ASP A 184 37.76 -39.04 16.11
N ASN A 185 37.74 -38.91 14.78
CA ASN A 185 37.83 -39.97 13.77
C ASN A 185 36.96 -41.24 13.93
N ASP A 186 35.65 -41.07 14.16
CA ASP A 186 34.68 -42.16 13.97
C ASP A 186 33.95 -42.03 12.63
N ASP A 187 34.40 -42.75 11.59
CA ASP A 187 33.73 -42.85 10.28
C ASP A 187 32.26 -43.31 10.43
N GLU A 188 31.97 -44.12 11.44
CA GLU A 188 30.61 -44.58 11.76
C GLU A 188 29.70 -43.42 12.24
N VAL A 189 30.25 -42.48 13.01
CA VAL A 189 29.52 -41.30 13.49
C VAL A 189 29.23 -40.35 12.32
N TYR A 190 30.22 -40.12 11.44
CA TYR A 190 30.02 -39.32 10.23
C TYR A 190 28.92 -39.92 9.33
N MET A 191 28.96 -41.23 9.06
CA MET A 191 27.94 -41.91 8.27
C MET A 191 26.53 -41.86 8.90
N LYS A 192 26.45 -41.85 10.24
CA LYS A 192 25.18 -41.68 10.96
C LYS A 192 24.62 -40.26 10.82
N ILE A 193 25.47 -39.24 10.91
CA ILE A 193 25.10 -37.82 10.71
C ILE A 193 24.65 -37.58 9.26
N LEU A 194 25.35 -38.18 8.29
CA LEU A 194 25.00 -38.08 6.88
C LEU A 194 23.59 -38.66 6.62
N LYS A 195 23.32 -39.89 7.07
CA LYS A 195 22.00 -40.52 6.96
C LYS A 195 20.90 -39.73 7.67
N ALA A 196 21.21 -39.12 8.82
CA ALA A 196 20.26 -38.27 9.54
C ALA A 196 19.94 -36.99 8.74
N THR A 197 20.94 -36.38 8.10
CA THR A 197 20.81 -35.19 7.26
C THR A 197 20.04 -35.49 5.97
N GLU A 198 20.27 -36.66 5.35
CA GLU A 198 19.48 -37.13 4.20
C GLU A 198 18.01 -37.34 4.56
N LYS A 199 17.71 -38.01 5.68
CA LYS A 199 16.33 -38.17 6.18
C LYS A 199 15.68 -36.81 6.45
N ARG A 200 16.43 -35.85 6.97
CA ARG A 200 15.97 -34.46 7.14
C ARG A 200 15.67 -33.82 5.78
N ALA A 201 16.52 -33.98 4.78
CA ALA A 201 16.31 -33.46 3.43
C ALA A 201 15.02 -34.02 2.81
N GLN A 202 14.81 -35.33 2.90
CA GLN A 202 13.57 -35.98 2.44
C GLN A 202 12.33 -35.42 3.14
N LYS A 203 12.41 -35.24 4.47
CA LYS A 203 11.30 -34.64 5.24
C LYS A 203 11.01 -33.20 4.81
N ILE A 204 12.05 -32.39 4.59
CA ILE A 204 11.89 -31.00 4.12
C ILE A 204 11.17 -30.98 2.76
N LEU A 205 11.59 -31.81 1.82
CA LEU A 205 10.96 -31.89 0.51
C LEU A 205 9.50 -32.36 0.60
N PHE A 206 9.24 -33.41 1.39
CA PHE A 206 7.89 -33.91 1.62
C PHE A 206 6.99 -32.84 2.23
N ASP A 207 7.52 -32.05 3.17
CA ASP A 207 6.79 -30.96 3.80
C ASP A 207 6.55 -29.79 2.84
N MET A 208 7.47 -29.51 1.92
CA MET A 208 7.41 -28.40 0.96
C MET A 208 6.46 -28.67 -0.22
N ARG A 209 6.47 -29.90 -0.77
CA ARG A 209 5.85 -30.22 -2.06
C ARG A 209 4.36 -29.88 -2.16
N SER A 210 3.95 -29.42 -3.34
CA SER A 210 2.55 -29.29 -3.75
C SER A 210 1.97 -30.64 -4.19
N THR A 211 0.65 -30.83 -4.04
CA THR A 211 -0.09 -32.04 -4.47
C THR A 211 -1.31 -31.64 -5.29
N LEU A 212 -1.09 -30.78 -6.29
CA LEU A 212 -2.12 -30.21 -7.15
C LEU A 212 -3.06 -31.30 -7.71
N SER A 213 -4.37 -31.14 -7.49
CA SER A 213 -5.40 -32.08 -7.92
C SER A 213 -6.49 -31.37 -8.73
N ASP A 214 -6.72 -31.82 -9.96
CA ASP A 214 -7.75 -31.26 -10.86
C ASP A 214 -9.17 -31.35 -10.27
N PHE A 215 -9.47 -32.46 -9.60
CA PHE A 215 -10.75 -32.64 -8.93
C PHE A 215 -10.98 -31.60 -7.83
N LEU A 216 -9.96 -31.38 -6.97
CA LEU A 216 -10.05 -30.39 -5.89
C LEU A 216 -10.16 -28.97 -6.44
N LEU A 217 -9.43 -28.64 -7.50
CA LEU A 217 -9.52 -27.33 -8.17
C LEU A 217 -10.94 -27.05 -8.67
N ARG A 218 -11.52 -27.98 -9.45
CA ARG A 218 -12.89 -27.84 -9.98
C ARG A 218 -13.93 -27.75 -8.87
N PHE A 219 -13.79 -28.61 -7.85
CA PHE A 219 -14.70 -28.64 -6.72
C PHE A 219 -14.66 -27.34 -5.91
N THR A 220 -13.47 -26.87 -5.55
CA THR A 220 -13.30 -25.61 -4.82
C THR A 220 -13.78 -24.42 -5.66
N SER A 221 -13.54 -24.41 -6.98
CA SER A 221 -14.10 -23.37 -7.86
C SER A 221 -15.63 -23.35 -7.82
N TRP A 222 -16.28 -24.50 -7.91
CA TRP A 222 -17.73 -24.58 -7.78
C TRP A 222 -18.24 -24.05 -6.43
N ILE A 223 -17.55 -24.37 -5.33
CA ILE A 223 -17.86 -23.82 -4.01
C ILE A 223 -17.71 -22.29 -4.01
N LEU A 224 -16.58 -21.76 -4.47
CA LEU A 224 -16.30 -20.33 -4.47
C LEU A 224 -17.33 -19.57 -5.31
N TYR A 225 -17.71 -20.09 -6.47
CA TYR A 225 -18.76 -19.51 -7.30
C TYR A 225 -20.11 -19.36 -6.55
N LYS A 226 -20.38 -20.24 -5.58
CA LYS A 226 -21.58 -20.16 -4.73
C LYS A 226 -21.39 -19.31 -3.48
N LEU A 227 -20.19 -19.29 -2.90
CA LEU A 227 -19.91 -18.58 -1.64
C LEU A 227 -19.61 -17.09 -1.83
N LEU A 228 -18.88 -16.71 -2.89
CA LEU A 228 -18.46 -15.31 -3.09
C LEU A 228 -19.64 -14.32 -3.11
N PRO A 229 -20.77 -14.60 -3.80
CA PRO A 229 -21.93 -13.69 -3.81
C PRO A 229 -22.63 -13.54 -2.45
N CYS A 230 -22.27 -14.33 -1.43
CA CYS A 230 -22.86 -14.21 -0.10
C CYS A 230 -22.32 -13.01 0.68
N PHE A 231 -21.09 -12.57 0.41
CA PHE A 231 -20.41 -11.51 1.17
C PHE A 231 -19.72 -10.44 0.32
N LEU A 232 -19.43 -10.74 -0.95
CA LEU A 232 -18.97 -9.76 -1.94
C LEU A 232 -20.13 -9.36 -2.84
N GLY A 233 -20.26 -8.06 -3.09
CA GLY A 233 -21.24 -7.52 -4.04
C GLY A 233 -20.86 -7.85 -5.49
N SER A 234 -19.57 -7.75 -5.83
CA SER A 234 -19.05 -8.07 -7.17
C SER A 234 -17.55 -8.34 -7.14
N VAL A 235 -17.09 -9.20 -8.06
CA VAL A 235 -15.68 -9.42 -8.37
C VAL A 235 -15.45 -8.97 -9.80
N VAL A 236 -14.70 -7.88 -9.99
CA VAL A 236 -14.49 -7.25 -11.29
C VAL A 236 -13.07 -7.50 -11.79
N VAL A 237 -12.97 -7.98 -13.03
CA VAL A 237 -11.73 -8.20 -13.76
C VAL A 237 -11.92 -7.67 -15.18
N HIS A 238 -10.91 -7.00 -15.73
CA HIS A 238 -11.01 -6.50 -17.10
C HIS A 238 -10.87 -7.65 -18.11
N PRO A 239 -11.84 -7.85 -19.03
CA PRO A 239 -11.83 -9.00 -19.95
C PRO A 239 -10.61 -9.00 -20.87
N GLY A 240 -10.21 -7.84 -21.40
CA GLY A 240 -9.02 -7.75 -22.25
C GLY A 240 -7.70 -8.13 -21.54
N GLN A 241 -7.62 -8.00 -20.21
CA GLN A 241 -6.44 -8.45 -19.47
C GLN A 241 -6.38 -9.98 -19.40
N VAL A 242 -7.55 -10.61 -19.26
CA VAL A 242 -7.67 -12.08 -19.27
C VAL A 242 -7.34 -12.64 -20.65
N GLU A 243 -7.77 -11.98 -21.73
CA GLU A 243 -7.43 -12.37 -23.10
C GLU A 243 -5.93 -12.35 -23.34
N VAL A 244 -5.23 -11.29 -22.90
CA VAL A 244 -3.76 -11.20 -22.96
C VAL A 244 -3.09 -12.34 -22.19
N LEU A 245 -3.62 -12.71 -21.02
CA LEU A 245 -3.09 -13.86 -20.27
C LEU A 245 -3.35 -15.20 -20.96
N GLN A 246 -4.48 -15.36 -21.63
CA GLN A 246 -4.78 -16.54 -22.43
C GLN A 246 -3.82 -16.66 -23.62
N GLU A 247 -3.49 -15.54 -24.28
CA GLU A 247 -2.49 -15.51 -25.34
C GLU A 247 -1.09 -15.83 -24.81
N ALA A 248 -0.69 -15.21 -23.70
CA ALA A 248 0.58 -15.49 -23.03
C ALA A 248 0.68 -16.98 -22.64
N SER A 249 -0.40 -17.59 -22.15
CA SER A 249 -0.42 -19.01 -21.79
C SER A 249 -0.24 -19.96 -22.99
N LYS A 250 -0.51 -19.52 -24.23
CA LYS A 250 -0.31 -20.35 -25.44
C LYS A 250 1.17 -20.46 -25.84
N THR A 251 2.03 -19.56 -25.35
CA THR A 251 3.47 -19.55 -25.66
C THR A 251 4.23 -20.71 -25.02
N ASN A 252 3.60 -21.48 -24.11
CA ASN A 252 4.20 -22.52 -23.28
C ASN A 252 5.36 -22.04 -22.37
N LEU A 253 5.55 -20.73 -22.23
CA LEU A 253 6.45 -20.15 -21.24
C LEU A 253 5.79 -20.14 -19.86
N PRO A 254 6.55 -20.34 -18.76
CA PRO A 254 6.00 -20.26 -17.42
C PRO A 254 5.54 -18.83 -17.09
N LEU A 255 4.29 -18.69 -16.65
CA LEU A 255 3.74 -17.43 -16.15
C LEU A 255 4.03 -17.29 -14.65
N ILE A 256 4.65 -16.18 -14.26
CA ILE A 256 5.00 -15.86 -12.88
C ILE A 256 4.12 -14.72 -12.40
N PHE A 257 3.13 -15.02 -11.57
CA PHE A 257 2.21 -14.02 -11.02
C PHE A 257 2.80 -13.36 -9.78
N LEU A 258 2.87 -12.03 -9.80
CA LEU A 258 3.49 -11.20 -8.76
C LEU A 258 2.46 -10.22 -8.16
N PRO A 259 1.52 -10.71 -7.33
CA PRO A 259 0.52 -9.88 -6.69
C PRO A 259 1.05 -9.02 -5.54
N LEU A 260 0.42 -7.85 -5.34
CA LEU A 260 0.42 -7.16 -4.04
C LEU A 260 -0.50 -7.91 -3.06
N HIS A 261 -0.12 -7.94 -1.78
CA HIS A 261 -0.80 -8.73 -0.76
C HIS A 261 -1.61 -7.86 0.20
N ARG A 262 -2.92 -7.96 0.13
CA ARG A 262 -3.88 -7.25 0.99
C ARG A 262 -4.63 -8.21 1.92
N SER A 263 -5.08 -9.35 1.42
CA SER A 263 -5.92 -10.32 2.14
C SER A 263 -5.52 -11.76 1.84
N HIS A 264 -5.86 -12.70 2.73
CA HIS A 264 -5.81 -14.13 2.43
C HIS A 264 -6.71 -14.55 1.28
N LEU A 265 -7.66 -13.71 0.87
CA LEU A 265 -8.51 -13.98 -0.27
C LEU A 265 -7.79 -13.80 -1.62
N ASP A 266 -6.67 -13.05 -1.65
CA ASP A 266 -5.94 -12.69 -2.88
C ASP A 266 -5.57 -13.93 -3.72
N TYR A 267 -4.83 -14.88 -3.12
CA TYR A 267 -4.37 -16.10 -3.81
C TYR A 267 -5.51 -17.04 -4.19
N ILE A 268 -6.60 -17.03 -3.43
CA ILE A 268 -7.79 -17.84 -3.70
C ILE A 268 -8.48 -17.31 -4.96
N LEU A 269 -8.63 -16.00 -5.06
CA LEU A 269 -9.34 -15.36 -6.17
C LEU A 269 -8.54 -15.33 -7.45
N ILE A 270 -7.24 -15.06 -7.37
CA ILE A 270 -6.36 -15.13 -8.54
C ILE A 270 -6.43 -16.53 -9.13
N SER A 271 -6.24 -17.58 -8.31
CA SER A 271 -6.38 -18.97 -8.76
C SER A 271 -7.78 -19.29 -9.31
N PHE A 272 -8.84 -18.79 -8.67
CA PHE A 272 -10.23 -18.98 -9.12
C PHE A 272 -10.50 -18.33 -10.49
N ILE A 273 -10.04 -17.10 -10.71
CA ILE A 273 -10.21 -16.38 -11.97
C ILE A 273 -9.42 -17.07 -13.08
N LEU A 274 -8.16 -17.44 -12.84
CA LEU A 274 -7.34 -18.12 -13.83
C LEU A 274 -7.97 -19.46 -14.26
N LEU A 275 -8.40 -20.26 -13.28
CA LEU A 275 -9.02 -21.56 -13.54
C LEU A 275 -10.32 -21.43 -14.34
N ASN A 276 -11.17 -20.45 -14.02
CA ASN A 276 -12.43 -20.24 -14.75
C ASN A 276 -12.25 -19.64 -16.14
N ASN A 277 -11.07 -19.12 -16.46
CA ASN A 277 -10.73 -18.58 -17.77
C ASN A 277 -9.79 -19.51 -18.57
N ASN A 278 -9.76 -20.81 -18.24
CA ASN A 278 -8.94 -21.84 -18.90
C ASN A 278 -7.43 -21.57 -18.87
N ILE A 279 -6.95 -20.81 -17.88
CA ILE A 279 -5.53 -20.60 -17.63
C ILE A 279 -5.10 -21.58 -16.55
N ARG A 280 -3.92 -22.19 -16.71
CA ARG A 280 -3.38 -23.16 -15.76
C ARG A 280 -3.19 -22.52 -14.38
N SER A 281 -3.78 -23.13 -13.35
CA SER A 281 -3.66 -22.67 -11.95
C SER A 281 -2.18 -22.64 -11.53
N PRO A 282 -1.73 -21.55 -10.88
CA PRO A 282 -0.34 -21.42 -10.44
C PRO A 282 -0.06 -22.25 -9.18
N LEU A 283 1.22 -22.57 -8.98
CA LEU A 283 1.74 -23.07 -7.72
C LEU A 283 1.98 -21.88 -6.78
N VAL A 284 1.29 -21.86 -5.64
CA VAL A 284 1.30 -20.70 -4.73
C VAL A 284 2.33 -20.91 -3.62
N ALA A 285 3.26 -19.96 -3.46
CA ALA A 285 4.21 -19.94 -2.36
C ALA A 285 3.51 -19.57 -1.03
N ALA A 286 3.26 -20.56 -0.18
CA ALA A 286 2.57 -20.38 1.10
C ALA A 286 3.53 -20.44 2.29
N GLY A 287 3.32 -19.60 3.31
CA GLY A 287 4.11 -19.69 4.54
C GLY A 287 3.70 -20.89 5.41
N ASP A 288 4.65 -21.52 6.10
CA ASP A 288 4.40 -22.64 7.03
C ASP A 288 3.32 -22.35 8.09
N ASN A 289 3.13 -21.09 8.46
CA ASN A 289 2.08 -20.66 9.40
C ASN A 289 0.65 -20.99 8.93
N LEU A 290 0.45 -21.25 7.62
CA LEU A 290 -0.83 -21.63 7.04
C LEU A 290 -1.05 -23.16 7.03
N ARG A 291 -0.10 -23.95 7.53
CA ARG A 291 -0.22 -25.42 7.64
C ARG A 291 -1.05 -25.81 8.87
N ILE A 292 -2.26 -25.27 8.98
CA ILE A 292 -3.23 -25.68 9.98
C ILE A 292 -3.74 -27.08 9.59
N PRO A 293 -3.96 -28.02 10.53
CA PRO A 293 -4.57 -29.32 10.22
C PRO A 293 -5.85 -29.15 9.38
N PHE A 294 -6.13 -30.09 8.47
CA PHE A 294 -7.20 -30.03 7.47
C PHE A 294 -6.97 -28.99 6.36
N PHE A 295 -6.92 -27.70 6.70
CA PHE A 295 -6.76 -26.61 5.72
C PHE A 295 -5.45 -26.69 4.96
N GLY A 296 -4.36 -27.07 5.63
CA GLY A 296 -3.06 -27.19 4.99
C GLY A 296 -2.97 -28.30 3.94
N SER A 297 -3.73 -29.39 4.12
CA SER A 297 -3.81 -30.47 3.13
C SER A 297 -4.63 -30.04 1.93
N LEU A 298 -5.75 -29.34 2.16
CA LEU A 298 -6.58 -28.78 1.10
C LEU A 298 -5.80 -27.77 0.24
N LEU A 299 -5.14 -26.80 0.88
CA LEU A 299 -4.33 -25.81 0.16
C LEU A 299 -3.21 -26.46 -0.66
N ARG A 300 -2.56 -27.50 -0.13
CA ARG A 300 -1.59 -28.30 -0.88
C ARG A 300 -2.20 -28.97 -2.11
N GLY A 301 -3.41 -29.48 -1.96
CA GLY A 301 -4.25 -30.03 -3.04
C GLY A 301 -4.62 -29.00 -4.12
N LEU A 302 -4.68 -27.72 -3.76
CA LEU A 302 -5.02 -26.61 -4.64
C LEU A 302 -3.79 -25.94 -5.29
N GLY A 303 -2.58 -26.39 -4.98
CA GLY A 303 -1.35 -25.86 -5.57
C GLY A 303 -0.38 -25.20 -4.61
N ALA A 304 -0.70 -25.07 -3.32
CA ALA A 304 0.21 -24.46 -2.35
C ALA A 304 1.45 -25.33 -2.13
N PHE A 305 2.63 -24.71 -2.17
CA PHE A 305 3.88 -25.29 -1.69
C PHE A 305 4.40 -24.46 -0.50
N TYR A 306 4.88 -25.15 0.53
CA TYR A 306 5.12 -24.55 1.84
C TYR A 306 6.57 -24.09 2.02
N ILE A 307 6.73 -22.80 2.35
CA ILE A 307 8.01 -22.15 2.60
C ILE A 307 8.08 -21.67 4.05
N ARG A 308 9.27 -21.81 4.65
CA ARG A 308 9.58 -21.32 5.99
C ARG A 308 9.77 -19.80 5.97
N ARG A 309 8.99 -19.07 6.78
CA ARG A 309 9.15 -17.61 6.95
C ARG A 309 10.44 -17.20 7.69
N ARG A 310 10.98 -18.08 8.53
CA ARG A 310 12.22 -17.88 9.29
C ARG A 310 12.99 -19.20 9.29
N LEU A 311 14.28 -19.15 8.99
CA LEU A 311 15.19 -20.31 9.08
C LEU A 311 15.37 -20.69 10.56
N HIS A 312 15.60 -21.97 10.85
CA HIS A 312 15.59 -22.48 12.23
C HIS A 312 16.62 -21.77 13.14
N PRO A 313 16.23 -21.38 14.37
CA PRO A 313 17.12 -20.69 15.31
C PRO A 313 18.33 -21.54 15.75
N THR A 314 18.24 -22.86 15.73
CA THR A 314 19.34 -23.77 16.11
C THR A 314 20.47 -23.87 15.08
N MET A 315 20.27 -23.43 13.83
CA MET A 315 21.30 -23.46 12.77
C MET A 315 21.49 -22.09 12.08
N GLY A 316 20.78 -21.06 12.55
CA GLY A 316 20.88 -19.69 12.07
C GLY A 316 20.56 -19.48 10.58
N PRO A 317 21.05 -18.38 9.97
CA PRO A 317 20.89 -18.01 8.54
C PRO A 317 21.45 -19.01 7.51
N LYS A 318 21.99 -20.16 7.96
CA LYS A 318 22.85 -21.10 7.21
C LYS A 318 22.23 -22.51 7.07
N ASP A 319 20.90 -22.65 6.96
CA ASP A 319 20.29 -23.94 6.59
C ASP A 319 20.47 -24.20 5.08
N HIS A 320 21.69 -24.62 4.71
CA HIS A 320 22.09 -24.88 3.32
C HIS A 320 21.24 -25.97 2.67
N VAL A 321 20.86 -26.99 3.43
CA VAL A 321 20.01 -28.09 2.95
C VAL A 321 18.63 -27.55 2.55
N TYR A 322 17.97 -26.77 3.40
CA TYR A 322 16.67 -26.19 3.09
C TYR A 322 16.70 -25.30 1.85
N LYS A 323 17.70 -24.40 1.77
CA LYS A 323 17.89 -23.46 0.66
C LYS A 323 18.10 -24.19 -0.67
N SER A 324 18.95 -25.21 -0.67
CA SER A 324 19.25 -26.01 -1.87
C SER A 324 18.05 -26.83 -2.33
N ILE A 325 17.26 -27.38 -1.40
CA ILE A 325 16.02 -28.11 -1.74
C ILE A 325 14.98 -27.15 -2.33
N LEU A 326 14.79 -25.96 -1.74
CA LEU A 326 13.83 -24.99 -2.26
C LEU A 326 14.19 -24.54 -3.67
N HIS A 327 15.48 -24.22 -3.90
CA HIS A 327 15.99 -23.86 -5.20
C HIS A 327 15.74 -24.97 -6.22
N THR A 328 16.15 -26.19 -5.91
CA THR A 328 16.00 -27.33 -6.83
C THR A 328 14.54 -27.64 -7.12
N TYR A 329 13.67 -27.61 -6.11
CA TYR A 329 12.24 -27.80 -6.26
C TYR A 329 11.63 -26.77 -7.22
N MET A 330 11.96 -25.49 -7.06
CA MET A 330 11.49 -24.43 -7.96
C MET A 330 12.00 -24.61 -9.39
N ASN A 331 13.28 -24.93 -9.57
CA ASN A 331 13.86 -25.19 -10.89
C ASN A 331 13.12 -26.32 -11.62
N LEU A 332 12.79 -27.41 -10.90
CA LEU A 332 12.02 -28.50 -11.48
C LEU A 332 10.59 -28.09 -11.83
N CYS A 333 9.92 -27.30 -10.99
CA CYS A 333 8.59 -26.78 -11.30
C CYS A 333 8.60 -25.90 -12.55
N LEU A 334 9.59 -25.01 -12.67
CA LEU A 334 9.78 -24.13 -13.83
C LEU A 334 10.09 -24.95 -15.10
N LYS A 335 10.99 -25.93 -15.01
CA LYS A 335 11.33 -26.84 -16.13
C LYS A 335 10.14 -27.68 -16.59
N ALA A 336 9.22 -28.02 -15.68
CA ALA A 336 7.96 -28.69 -16.00
C ALA A 336 6.86 -27.74 -16.52
N GLY A 337 7.18 -26.46 -16.75
CA GLY A 337 6.27 -25.45 -17.29
C GLY A 337 5.12 -25.09 -16.35
N HIS A 338 5.31 -25.21 -15.03
CA HIS A 338 4.31 -24.77 -14.07
C HIS A 338 4.34 -23.24 -13.90
N ASN A 339 3.15 -22.65 -13.86
CA ASN A 339 2.98 -21.26 -13.43
C ASN A 339 3.25 -21.16 -11.92
N ILE A 340 3.82 -20.06 -11.47
CA ILE A 340 4.14 -19.83 -10.05
C ILE A 340 3.53 -18.51 -9.61
N GLU A 341 2.97 -18.47 -8.40
CA GLU A 341 2.46 -17.26 -7.75
C GLU A 341 3.17 -17.05 -6.42
N PHE A 342 3.70 -15.84 -6.20
CA PHE A 342 4.25 -15.46 -4.91
C PHE A 342 4.18 -13.95 -4.66
N PHE A 343 4.11 -13.56 -3.39
CA PHE A 343 4.00 -12.17 -2.98
C PHE A 343 5.38 -11.56 -2.74
N LEU A 344 5.78 -10.58 -3.57
CA LEU A 344 7.07 -9.89 -3.45
C LEU A 344 7.21 -9.15 -2.10
N GLU A 345 6.11 -8.67 -1.52
CA GLU A 345 6.11 -7.99 -0.21
C GLU A 345 6.45 -8.94 0.97
N GLY A 346 6.31 -10.25 0.76
CA GLY A 346 6.51 -11.29 1.76
C GLY A 346 5.42 -11.41 2.84
N GLY A 347 4.42 -10.53 2.83
CA GLY A 347 3.26 -10.58 3.72
C GLY A 347 2.26 -9.47 3.41
N ARG A 348 1.06 -9.57 4.00
CA ARG A 348 -0.01 -8.59 3.85
C ARG A 348 0.42 -7.21 4.36
N THR A 349 0.07 -6.17 3.61
CA THR A 349 0.22 -4.78 4.06
C THR A 349 -0.72 -4.47 5.23
N ARG A 350 -0.22 -3.70 6.19
CA ARG A 350 -0.98 -3.24 7.37
C ARG A 350 -1.44 -1.80 7.26
N THR A 351 -0.81 -1.04 6.38
CA THR A 351 -1.05 0.39 6.16
C THR A 351 -1.87 0.66 4.89
N GLY A 352 -2.01 -0.33 4.01
CA GLY A 352 -2.65 -0.12 2.72
C GLY A 352 -1.69 0.43 1.64
N LYS A 353 -0.41 0.66 1.99
CA LYS A 353 0.64 1.01 1.02
C LYS A 353 1.39 -0.23 0.56
N PRO A 354 1.94 -0.24 -0.67
CA PRO A 354 2.86 -1.28 -1.09
C PRO A 354 4.07 -1.36 -0.16
N CYS A 355 4.46 -2.57 0.22
CA CYS A 355 5.64 -2.81 1.03
C CYS A 355 6.90 -2.96 0.17
N MET A 356 8.07 -2.71 0.76
CA MET A 356 9.34 -2.93 0.07
C MET A 356 9.54 -4.42 -0.28
N PRO A 357 10.08 -4.73 -1.48
CA PRO A 357 10.17 -6.09 -1.98
C PRO A 357 11.16 -6.96 -1.21
N LYS A 358 10.86 -8.26 -1.15
CA LYS A 358 11.76 -9.34 -0.77
C LYS A 358 12.05 -10.19 -2.00
N TYR A 359 13.30 -10.14 -2.46
CA TYR A 359 13.74 -10.71 -3.73
C TYR A 359 14.11 -12.21 -3.68
N GLY A 360 14.01 -12.88 -2.52
CA GLY A 360 14.51 -14.25 -2.35
C GLY A 360 13.96 -15.27 -3.36
N ILE A 361 12.63 -15.34 -3.54
CA ILE A 361 12.01 -16.28 -4.49
C ILE A 361 12.31 -15.88 -5.94
N LEU A 362 12.29 -14.57 -6.23
CA LEU A 362 12.57 -14.06 -7.56
C LEU A 362 14.02 -14.36 -7.99
N SER A 363 14.98 -14.32 -7.06
CA SER A 363 16.37 -14.65 -7.37
C SER A 363 16.51 -16.04 -7.97
N VAL A 364 15.83 -17.05 -7.40
CA VAL A 364 15.83 -18.43 -7.92
C VAL A 364 15.30 -18.51 -9.37
N ILE A 365 14.29 -17.70 -9.70
CA ILE A 365 13.72 -17.66 -11.06
C ILE A 365 14.69 -17.01 -12.04
N VAL A 366 15.34 -15.91 -11.65
CA VAL A 366 16.37 -15.24 -12.46
C VAL A 366 17.56 -16.16 -12.68
N ASP A 367 18.00 -16.87 -11.64
CA ASP A 367 19.11 -17.82 -11.72
C ASP A 367 18.76 -19.01 -12.61
N SER A 368 17.52 -19.50 -12.56
CA SER A 368 17.04 -20.54 -13.49
C SER A 368 17.14 -20.12 -14.96
N TYR A 369 16.90 -18.84 -15.25
CA TYR A 369 17.06 -18.28 -16.59
C TYR A 369 18.54 -18.11 -16.95
N LEU A 370 19.37 -17.56 -16.06
CA LEU A 370 20.81 -17.36 -16.30
C LEU A 370 21.57 -18.69 -16.47
N ASP A 371 21.17 -19.73 -15.72
CA ASP A 371 21.71 -21.09 -15.84
C ASP A 371 21.21 -21.83 -17.10
N GLY A 372 20.30 -21.23 -17.88
CA GLY A 372 19.71 -21.83 -19.08
C GLY A 372 18.75 -22.99 -18.78
N THR A 373 18.24 -23.11 -17.55
CA THR A 373 17.23 -24.12 -17.18
C THR A 373 15.88 -23.84 -17.84
N ILE A 374 15.56 -22.55 -18.00
CA ILE A 374 14.41 -22.05 -18.74
C ILE A 374 14.88 -21.09 -19.83
N GLU A 375 14.23 -21.12 -20.99
CA GLU A 375 14.54 -20.18 -22.08
C GLU A 375 14.07 -18.76 -21.77
N ASP A 376 12.92 -18.62 -21.12
CA ASP A 376 12.35 -17.35 -20.67
C ASP A 376 11.23 -17.60 -19.63
N ALA A 377 10.81 -16.54 -18.93
CA ALA A 377 9.63 -16.52 -18.07
C ALA A 377 8.87 -15.21 -18.25
N LEU A 378 7.53 -15.28 -18.25
CA LEU A 378 6.70 -14.09 -18.33
C LEU A 378 6.29 -13.65 -16.92
N LEU A 379 6.78 -12.49 -16.51
CA LEU A 379 6.42 -11.88 -15.23
C LEU A 379 5.11 -11.12 -15.39
N VAL A 380 4.12 -11.43 -14.55
CA VAL A 380 2.77 -10.85 -14.57
C VAL A 380 2.54 -10.07 -13.27
N PRO A 381 2.66 -8.73 -13.28
CA PRO A 381 2.29 -7.91 -12.14
C PRO A 381 0.77 -8.00 -11.91
N VAL A 382 0.34 -8.20 -10.67
CA VAL A 382 -1.09 -8.28 -10.33
C VAL A 382 -1.41 -7.30 -9.21
N SER A 383 -2.47 -6.52 -9.40
CA SER A 383 -2.98 -5.61 -8.38
C SER A 383 -4.38 -6.02 -7.94
N VAL A 384 -4.61 -5.98 -6.63
CA VAL A 384 -5.89 -6.33 -6.00
C VAL A 384 -6.29 -5.20 -5.07
N ASN A 385 -7.54 -4.73 -5.20
CA ASN A 385 -8.08 -3.72 -4.30
C ASN A 385 -9.51 -4.05 -3.87
N TYR A 386 -9.83 -3.66 -2.65
CA TYR A 386 -11.09 -3.96 -1.96
C TYR A 386 -11.73 -2.65 -1.50
N GLU A 387 -13.06 -2.57 -1.52
CA GLU A 387 -13.76 -1.47 -0.86
C GLU A 387 -13.72 -1.59 0.66
N LYS A 388 -13.81 -2.83 1.16
CA LYS A 388 -13.66 -3.17 2.57
C LYS A 388 -12.87 -4.46 2.74
N LEU A 389 -11.90 -4.44 3.64
CA LEU A 389 -11.02 -5.59 3.85
C LEU A 389 -11.75 -6.75 4.56
N VAL A 390 -11.65 -7.96 4.00
CA VAL A 390 -12.33 -9.17 4.51
C VAL A 390 -11.68 -9.70 5.79
N ASP A 391 -10.35 -9.63 5.88
CA ASP A 391 -9.53 -10.21 6.95
C ASP A 391 -9.64 -9.47 8.31
N GLY A 392 -10.42 -8.38 8.37
CA GLY A 392 -10.53 -7.49 9.52
C GLY A 392 -9.37 -6.49 9.63
N ASN A 393 -9.42 -5.63 10.66
CA ASN A 393 -8.56 -4.44 10.71
C ASN A 393 -7.24 -4.70 11.45
N PHE A 394 -6.12 -4.29 10.86
CA PHE A 394 -4.77 -4.43 11.42
C PHE A 394 -4.44 -3.41 12.53
N ILE A 395 -5.44 -2.70 13.04
CA ILE A 395 -5.26 -1.57 13.96
C ILE A 395 -4.57 -2.00 15.26
N LYS A 396 -4.89 -3.19 15.78
CA LYS A 396 -4.24 -3.71 16.99
C LYS A 396 -2.74 -3.87 16.80
N GLU A 397 -2.32 -4.41 15.65
CA GLU A 397 -0.89 -4.55 15.31
C GLU A 397 -0.24 -3.16 15.14
N GLN A 398 -0.96 -2.19 14.57
CA GLN A 398 -0.50 -0.82 14.39
C GLN A 398 -0.40 -0.03 15.71
N LEU A 399 -1.13 -0.43 16.74
CA LEU A 399 -1.08 0.14 18.09
C LEU A 399 -0.09 -0.59 19.02
N GLY A 400 0.80 -1.43 18.48
CA GLY A 400 1.84 -2.14 19.24
C GLY A 400 1.42 -3.50 19.80
N GLN A 401 0.15 -3.90 19.66
CA GLN A 401 -0.29 -5.19 20.21
C GLN A 401 0.31 -6.36 19.42
N PRO A 402 0.74 -7.44 20.10
CA PRO A 402 1.35 -8.57 19.42
C PRO A 402 0.34 -9.25 18.51
N LYS A 403 0.84 -9.72 17.36
CA LYS A 403 0.04 -10.48 16.40
C LYS A 403 -0.54 -11.72 17.07
N LYS A 404 -1.88 -11.80 17.16
CA LYS A 404 -2.57 -12.98 17.66
C LYS A 404 -2.57 -14.06 16.57
N MET A 405 -2.14 -15.27 16.93
CA MET A 405 -2.34 -16.43 16.06
C MET A 405 -3.83 -16.76 16.03
N GLU A 406 -4.40 -16.87 14.83
CA GLU A 406 -5.79 -17.27 14.67
C GLU A 406 -5.94 -18.76 15.02
N THR A 407 -6.73 -19.06 16.04
CA THR A 407 -7.09 -20.45 16.39
C THR A 407 -8.18 -20.95 15.42
N PHE A 408 -8.21 -22.24 15.09
CA PHE A 408 -9.20 -22.86 14.19
C PHE A 408 -10.66 -22.44 14.48
N GLY A 409 -11.07 -22.42 15.76
CA GLY A 409 -12.42 -21.98 16.16
C GLY A 409 -12.68 -20.48 15.93
N GLN A 410 -11.65 -19.63 16.10
CA GLN A 410 -11.75 -18.20 15.78
C GLN A 410 -11.84 -17.98 14.27
N THR A 411 -11.11 -18.76 13.47
CA THR A 411 -11.19 -18.74 12.00
C THR A 411 -12.58 -19.13 11.52
N LEU A 412 -13.19 -20.21 12.05
CA LEU A 412 -14.55 -20.60 11.67
C LEU A 412 -15.60 -19.54 12.04
N LYS A 413 -15.50 -18.95 13.24
CA LYS A 413 -16.36 -17.83 13.65
C LYS A 413 -16.15 -16.60 12.75
N GLY A 414 -14.90 -16.32 12.39
CA GLY A 414 -14.54 -15.26 11.44
C GLY A 414 -15.18 -15.48 10.08
N ILE A 415 -15.05 -16.68 9.51
CA ILE A 415 -15.70 -17.06 8.25
C ILE A 415 -17.23 -16.88 8.34
N TRP A 416 -17.86 -17.31 9.44
CA TRP A 416 -19.30 -17.12 9.63
C TRP A 416 -19.71 -15.65 9.65
N ASN A 417 -18.93 -14.80 10.31
CA ASN A 417 -19.16 -13.35 10.34
C ASN A 417 -18.95 -12.73 8.96
N VAL A 418 -17.90 -13.15 8.23
CA VAL A 418 -17.61 -12.71 6.87
C VAL A 418 -18.78 -13.04 5.95
N LEU A 419 -19.28 -14.28 5.98
CA LEU A 419 -20.40 -14.73 5.15
C LEU A 419 -21.71 -13.99 5.40
N ASN A 420 -21.85 -13.30 6.55
CA ASN A 420 -23.03 -12.52 6.91
C ASN A 420 -22.80 -10.99 6.81
N SER A 421 -21.62 -10.56 6.35
CA SER A 421 -21.27 -9.15 6.22
C SER A 421 -21.18 -8.76 4.75
N ASN A 422 -21.36 -7.47 4.47
CA ASN A 422 -21.17 -6.91 3.13
C ASN A 422 -19.80 -6.24 3.05
N TYR A 423 -18.95 -6.73 2.14
CA TYR A 423 -17.61 -6.18 1.89
C TYR A 423 -17.52 -5.35 0.61
N GLY A 424 -18.66 -5.12 -0.06
CA GLY A 424 -18.73 -4.33 -1.27
C GLY A 424 -18.09 -5.05 -2.46
N MET A 425 -17.50 -4.27 -3.34
CA MET A 425 -16.84 -4.74 -4.55
C MET A 425 -15.34 -4.96 -4.34
N MET A 426 -14.82 -5.91 -5.11
CA MET A 426 -13.39 -6.12 -5.24
C MET A 426 -13.00 -6.09 -6.72
N ARG A 427 -11.85 -5.49 -7.00
CA ARG A 427 -11.28 -5.42 -8.34
C ARG A 427 -9.88 -6.03 -8.38
N ILE A 428 -9.65 -6.84 -9.39
CA ILE A 428 -8.35 -7.44 -9.70
C ILE A 428 -7.97 -7.01 -11.10
N ASP A 429 -6.80 -6.37 -11.22
CA ASP A 429 -6.22 -5.98 -12.50
C ASP A 429 -4.94 -6.81 -12.74
N PHE A 430 -4.94 -7.57 -13.83
CA PHE A 430 -3.75 -8.28 -14.32
C PHE A 430 -3.03 -7.37 -15.31
N ASN A 431 -1.80 -6.98 -14.96
CA ASN A 431 -1.02 -6.09 -15.81
C ASN A 431 -0.42 -6.85 -16.99
N GLN A 432 0.10 -6.11 -17.97
CA GLN A 432 0.76 -6.66 -19.14
C GLN A 432 1.93 -7.58 -18.72
N PRO A 433 1.92 -8.86 -19.15
CA PRO A 433 3.05 -9.75 -18.97
C PRO A 433 4.28 -9.23 -19.71
N PHE A 434 5.45 -9.31 -19.09
CA PHE A 434 6.71 -8.96 -19.76
C PHE A 434 7.74 -10.08 -19.62
N SER A 435 8.55 -10.22 -20.66
CA SER A 435 9.63 -11.21 -20.74
C SER A 435 10.76 -10.86 -19.77
N LEU A 436 11.18 -11.87 -19.00
CA LEU A 436 12.34 -11.77 -18.13
C LEU A 436 13.62 -11.55 -18.95
N LYS A 437 13.75 -12.26 -20.07
CA LYS A 437 14.85 -12.10 -21.03
C LYS A 437 14.94 -10.67 -21.55
N ASP A 438 13.83 -10.08 -21.97
CA ASP A 438 13.82 -8.71 -22.51
C ASP A 438 14.27 -7.71 -21.46
N ILE A 439 13.79 -7.85 -20.21
CA ILE A 439 14.20 -6.97 -19.12
C ILE A 439 15.69 -7.08 -18.83
N ILE A 440 16.22 -8.29 -18.69
CA ILE A 440 17.64 -8.47 -18.39
C ILE A 440 18.51 -7.93 -19.53
N SER A 441 18.10 -8.16 -20.79
CA SER A 441 18.79 -7.62 -21.95
C SER A 441 18.78 -6.09 -21.96
N SER A 442 17.67 -5.44 -21.61
CA SER A 442 17.55 -3.98 -21.56
C SER A 442 18.42 -3.36 -20.46
N ILE A 443 18.52 -4.02 -19.30
CA ILE A 443 19.35 -3.56 -18.18
C ILE A 443 20.83 -3.67 -18.54
N ASN A 444 21.24 -4.76 -19.19
CA ASN A 444 22.62 -4.97 -19.63
C ASN A 444 23.02 -4.06 -20.81
N SER A 445 22.07 -3.72 -21.68
CA SER A 445 22.31 -2.88 -22.87
C SER A 445 22.33 -1.39 -22.57
N SER A 446 21.86 -0.98 -21.39
CA SER A 446 21.86 0.43 -20.99
C SER A 446 23.29 0.87 -20.65
N PRO A 447 23.91 1.81 -21.39
CA PRO A 447 25.24 2.34 -21.07
C PRO A 447 25.25 3.21 -19.78
N ARG A 448 24.16 3.19 -19.00
CA ARG A 448 23.96 3.96 -17.76
C ARG A 448 24.14 3.14 -16.48
N SER A 449 24.71 1.95 -16.54
CA SER A 449 25.47 1.43 -15.40
C SER A 449 26.74 2.26 -15.22
N MET A 450 26.57 3.54 -14.88
CA MET A 450 27.63 4.31 -14.24
C MET A 450 28.10 3.47 -13.06
N PRO A 451 29.41 3.19 -12.93
CA PRO A 451 29.92 2.76 -11.64
C PRO A 451 29.59 3.94 -10.71
N VAL A 452 28.57 3.78 -9.86
CA VAL A 452 28.40 4.64 -8.70
C VAL A 452 29.78 4.73 -8.08
N SER A 453 30.36 5.93 -8.08
CA SER A 453 31.74 6.21 -7.70
C SER A 453 32.20 5.25 -6.62
N ILE A 454 33.10 4.34 -7.01
CA ILE A 454 33.76 3.38 -6.13
C ILE A 454 34.74 4.20 -5.29
N GLN A 455 34.23 4.93 -4.32
CA GLN A 455 35.01 5.51 -3.25
C GLN A 455 34.41 5.00 -1.95
N HIS A 456 35.11 4.02 -1.36
CA HIS A 456 34.85 3.44 -0.04
C HIS A 456 33.49 2.78 0.19
N ARG A 457 33.19 1.71 -0.56
CA ARG A 457 32.42 0.60 0.03
C ARG A 457 33.38 -0.50 0.45
N THR A 458 33.78 -0.44 1.73
CA THR A 458 34.25 -1.62 2.47
C THR A 458 33.31 -2.78 2.16
N LEU A 459 33.85 -3.98 1.94
CA LEU A 459 33.11 -5.24 1.87
C LEU A 459 32.32 -5.42 3.17
N LYS A 460 31.17 -4.75 3.29
CA LYS A 460 30.25 -4.95 4.39
C LYS A 460 29.49 -6.23 4.05
N SER A 461 29.95 -7.32 4.64
CA SER A 461 29.10 -8.47 4.94
C SER A 461 27.96 -7.97 5.85
N ASN A 462 26.97 -7.30 5.27
CA ASN A 462 25.66 -7.20 5.88
C ASN A 462 24.96 -8.51 5.50
N PRO A 463 24.87 -9.50 6.40
CA PRO A 463 24.11 -10.70 6.14
C PRO A 463 22.66 -10.24 5.96
N SER A 464 22.25 -10.08 4.71
CA SER A 464 20.85 -9.87 4.41
C SER A 464 20.22 -11.19 4.85
N THR A 465 19.55 -11.20 6.00
CA THR A 465 18.88 -12.38 6.56
C THR A 465 17.79 -12.96 5.63
N ASN A 466 17.59 -12.34 4.46
CA ASN A 466 16.66 -12.71 3.40
C ASN A 466 17.33 -13.21 2.11
N SER A 467 18.67 -13.27 2.00
CA SER A 467 19.27 -13.97 0.85
C SER A 467 19.08 -15.48 1.03
N LEU A 468 18.39 -16.09 0.08
CA LEU A 468 18.31 -17.54 -0.06
C LEU A 468 19.70 -18.15 -0.26
N TYR A 469 20.68 -17.35 -0.69
CA TYR A 469 22.09 -17.68 -0.76
C TYR A 469 22.75 -17.53 0.61
N GLY A 470 23.07 -18.67 1.23
CA GLY A 470 23.73 -18.75 2.53
C GLY A 470 25.24 -18.88 2.47
N THR A 471 25.90 -19.07 1.31
CA THR A 471 27.37 -19.21 1.22
C THR A 471 28.02 -18.94 -0.13
N ASP A 472 27.29 -18.57 -1.19
CA ASP A 472 27.93 -18.44 -2.50
C ASP A 472 28.03 -16.96 -2.87
N VAL A 473 29.14 -16.61 -3.53
CA VAL A 473 29.44 -15.30 -4.10
C VAL A 473 28.34 -14.98 -5.12
N VAL A 474 27.17 -14.54 -4.64
CA VAL A 474 26.19 -13.90 -5.51
C VAL A 474 26.87 -12.62 -5.94
N SER A 475 27.13 -12.48 -7.24
CA SER A 475 27.64 -11.21 -7.76
C SER A 475 26.70 -10.11 -7.26
N GLU A 476 27.23 -9.07 -6.62
CA GLU A 476 26.41 -7.93 -6.18
C GLU A 476 25.55 -7.39 -7.33
N ASP A 477 26.03 -7.54 -8.56
CA ASP A 477 25.31 -7.21 -9.79
C ASP A 477 23.99 -7.99 -9.94
N GLN A 478 23.98 -9.29 -9.64
CA GLN A 478 22.76 -10.12 -9.68
C GLN A 478 21.76 -9.68 -8.61
N LYS A 479 22.24 -9.35 -7.42
CA LYS A 479 21.38 -8.88 -6.33
C LYS A 479 20.72 -7.54 -6.67
N ILE A 480 21.50 -6.61 -7.23
CA ILE A 480 21.01 -5.32 -7.71
C ILE A 480 20.01 -5.52 -8.85
N LEU A 481 20.29 -6.42 -9.79
CA LEU A 481 19.39 -6.78 -10.88
C LEU A 481 18.03 -7.26 -10.35
N VAL A 482 18.01 -8.26 -9.46
CA VAL A 482 16.77 -8.81 -8.90
C VAL A 482 16.03 -7.76 -8.06
N GLU A 483 16.76 -6.92 -7.32
CA GLU A 483 16.17 -5.80 -6.57
C GLU A 483 15.48 -4.80 -7.50
N ASN A 484 16.12 -4.41 -8.61
CA ASN A 484 15.57 -3.51 -9.61
C ASN A 484 14.33 -4.11 -10.29
N ILE A 485 14.36 -5.38 -10.69
CA ILE A 485 13.18 -6.06 -11.25
C ILE A 485 12.03 -6.05 -10.24
N SER A 486 12.33 -6.39 -8.97
CA SER A 486 11.31 -6.44 -7.92
C SER A 486 10.67 -5.08 -7.66
N LYS A 487 11.48 -4.01 -7.59
CA LYS A 487 11.00 -2.63 -7.42
C LYS A 487 10.15 -2.18 -8.60
N HIS A 488 10.55 -2.54 -9.82
CA HIS A 488 9.80 -2.21 -11.03
C HIS A 488 8.42 -2.86 -11.02
N VAL A 489 8.33 -4.15 -10.69
CA VAL A 489 7.05 -4.88 -10.58
C VAL A 489 6.14 -4.25 -9.53
N ILE A 490 6.64 -3.97 -8.33
CA ILE A 490 5.82 -3.37 -7.26
C ILE A 490 5.35 -1.97 -7.67
N TYR A 491 6.20 -1.17 -8.30
CA TYR A 491 5.82 0.14 -8.83
C TYR A 491 4.67 0.00 -9.84
N ASP A 492 4.77 -0.92 -10.80
CA ASP A 492 3.73 -1.15 -11.81
C ASP A 492 2.42 -1.65 -11.19
N CYS A 493 2.48 -2.55 -10.21
CA CYS A 493 1.29 -2.95 -9.47
C CYS A 493 0.66 -1.77 -8.72
N SER A 494 1.46 -0.93 -8.07
CA SER A 494 0.99 0.23 -7.32
C SER A 494 0.32 1.27 -8.22
N GLN A 495 0.86 1.49 -9.43
CA GLN A 495 0.27 2.41 -10.40
C GLN A 495 -1.00 1.85 -11.05
N ALA A 496 -1.04 0.55 -11.31
CA ALA A 496 -2.20 -0.11 -11.89
C ALA A 496 -3.35 -0.35 -10.90
N THR A 497 -3.07 -0.30 -9.59
CA THR A 497 -4.08 -0.50 -8.53
C THR A 497 -5.22 0.49 -8.71
N THR A 498 -6.39 -0.03 -9.07
CA THR A 498 -7.59 0.78 -9.28
C THR A 498 -8.06 1.44 -8.00
N VAL A 499 -8.40 2.74 -8.06
CA VAL A 499 -8.92 3.51 -6.93
C VAL A 499 -10.41 3.25 -6.75
N MET A 500 -10.81 2.77 -5.57
CA MET A 500 -12.21 2.46 -5.22
C MET A 500 -12.93 3.66 -4.57
N SER A 501 -14.25 3.57 -4.45
CA SER A 501 -15.11 4.64 -3.90
C SER A 501 -14.74 4.99 -2.46
N THR A 502 -14.51 3.97 -1.62
CA THR A 502 -14.11 4.11 -0.22
C THR A 502 -12.74 4.76 -0.07
N ASN A 503 -11.81 4.53 -1.01
CA ASN A 503 -10.46 5.11 -0.97
C ASN A 503 -10.49 6.63 -1.18
N ILE A 504 -11.26 7.11 -2.16
CA ILE A 504 -11.43 8.56 -2.42
C ILE A 504 -12.15 9.24 -1.27
N LEU A 505 -13.24 8.65 -0.77
CA LEU A 505 -13.97 9.22 0.36
C LEU A 505 -13.08 9.33 1.61
N ALA A 506 -12.36 8.26 1.96
CA ALA A 506 -11.43 8.27 3.10
C ALA A 506 -10.32 9.32 2.94
N PHE A 507 -9.78 9.46 1.72
CA PHE A 507 -8.74 10.43 1.42
C PHE A 507 -9.22 11.87 1.53
N LEU A 508 -10.38 12.21 0.97
CA LEU A 508 -10.97 13.55 1.04
C LEU A 508 -11.29 13.94 2.49
N LEU A 509 -11.89 13.02 3.26
CA LEU A 509 -12.24 13.28 4.66
C LEU A 509 -11.00 13.49 5.55
N LEU A 510 -9.93 12.73 5.36
CA LEU A 510 -8.72 12.86 6.21
C LEU A 510 -7.84 14.06 5.85
N ASN A 511 -7.71 14.37 4.55
CA ASN A 511 -6.73 15.37 4.07
C ASN A 511 -7.35 16.74 3.75
N LYS A 512 -8.61 16.80 3.31
CA LYS A 512 -9.29 18.07 2.92
C LYS A 512 -10.40 18.47 3.90
N TYR A 513 -11.27 17.53 4.29
CA TYR A 513 -12.50 17.80 5.03
C TYR A 513 -12.55 17.19 6.44
N ARG A 514 -11.45 17.35 7.19
CA ARG A 514 -11.26 16.72 8.50
C ARG A 514 -12.27 17.18 9.57
N LYS A 515 -12.74 18.42 9.46
CA LYS A 515 -13.77 19.03 10.35
C LYS A 515 -15.21 18.69 9.94
N GLY A 516 -15.38 17.98 8.82
CA GLY A 516 -16.67 17.69 8.22
C GLY A 516 -17.03 18.65 7.08
N VAL A 517 -17.92 18.18 6.21
CA VAL A 517 -18.34 18.86 4.97
C VAL A 517 -19.78 18.50 4.63
N ASN A 518 -20.48 19.37 3.90
CA ASN A 518 -21.81 19.04 3.38
C ASN A 518 -21.71 18.03 2.21
N LEU A 519 -22.83 17.38 1.89
CA LEU A 519 -22.84 16.34 0.86
C LEU A 519 -22.56 16.88 -0.56
N GLN A 520 -22.96 18.12 -0.84
CA GLN A 520 -22.82 18.74 -2.17
C GLN A 520 -21.38 19.14 -2.48
N GLU A 521 -20.71 19.84 -1.56
CA GLU A 521 -19.29 20.19 -1.66
C GLU A 521 -18.42 18.93 -1.70
N LEU A 522 -18.79 17.88 -0.95
CA LEU A 522 -18.08 16.60 -1.02
C LEU A 522 -18.24 15.93 -2.38
N ALA A 523 -19.41 16.03 -3.02
CA ALA A 523 -19.65 15.53 -4.37
C ALA A 523 -18.81 16.30 -5.40
N GLU A 524 -18.76 17.62 -5.30
CA GLU A 524 -17.93 18.47 -6.16
C GLU A 524 -16.43 18.14 -6.02
N ALA A 525 -15.94 17.97 -4.79
CA ALA A 525 -14.57 17.57 -4.52
C ALA A 525 -14.26 16.15 -5.01
N LEU A 526 -15.24 15.23 -4.97
CA LEU A 526 -15.09 13.90 -5.55
C LEU A 526 -14.94 13.97 -7.07
N ASP A 527 -15.74 14.79 -7.75
CA ASP A 527 -15.65 14.96 -9.20
C ASP A 527 -14.35 15.66 -9.64
N GLU A 528 -13.88 16.63 -8.86
CA GLU A 528 -12.56 17.24 -9.02
C GLU A 528 -11.44 16.20 -8.93
N LEU A 529 -11.39 15.45 -7.82
CA LEU A 529 -10.37 14.44 -7.61
C LEU A 529 -10.44 13.30 -8.65
N LYS A 530 -11.66 12.94 -9.08
CA LYS A 530 -11.87 11.96 -10.15
C LYS A 530 -11.26 12.45 -11.47
N ARG A 531 -11.48 13.71 -11.84
CA ARG A 531 -10.88 14.30 -13.05
C ARG A 531 -9.36 14.32 -12.98
N GLU A 532 -8.81 14.66 -11.83
CA GLU A 532 -7.37 14.67 -11.61
C GLU A 532 -6.75 13.26 -11.75
N LEU A 533 -7.33 12.27 -11.07
CA LEU A 533 -6.86 10.88 -11.13
C LEU A 533 -6.92 10.32 -12.57
N LEU A 534 -8.00 10.61 -13.31
CA LEU A 534 -8.13 10.22 -14.71
C LEU A 534 -7.11 10.94 -15.61
N GLY A 535 -6.86 12.22 -15.35
CA GLY A 535 -5.82 13.01 -16.05
C GLY A 535 -4.43 12.38 -15.89
N SER A 536 -4.14 11.84 -14.70
CA SER A 536 -2.91 11.11 -14.39
C SER A 536 -2.93 9.63 -14.81
N ARG A 537 -3.90 9.20 -15.64
CA ARG A 537 -4.06 7.82 -16.15
C ARG A 537 -4.26 6.76 -15.06
N ARG A 538 -4.83 7.13 -13.90
CA ARG A 538 -5.22 6.17 -12.86
C ARG A 538 -6.58 5.56 -13.18
N ASN A 539 -6.72 4.26 -12.95
CA ASN A 539 -7.99 3.57 -13.10
C ASN A 539 -8.90 3.84 -11.89
N ILE A 540 -10.18 4.06 -12.16
CA ILE A 540 -11.21 4.25 -11.13
C ILE A 540 -12.19 3.08 -11.18
N GLY A 541 -12.53 2.56 -10.00
CA GLY A 541 -13.29 1.32 -9.84
C GLY A 541 -14.80 1.49 -9.88
N PHE A 542 -15.31 2.72 -9.97
CA PHE A 542 -16.73 3.03 -9.84
C PHE A 542 -17.18 4.07 -10.87
N GLN A 543 -18.48 4.11 -11.12
CA GLN A 543 -19.16 5.06 -12.00
C GLN A 543 -20.56 5.32 -11.46
N GLY A 544 -21.11 6.49 -11.74
CA GLY A 544 -22.44 6.90 -11.29
C GLY A 544 -22.47 8.37 -10.91
N ASP A 545 -23.61 8.78 -10.34
CA ASP A 545 -23.75 10.08 -9.72
C ASP A 545 -22.94 10.17 -8.42
N SER A 546 -22.28 11.29 -8.20
CA SER A 546 -21.31 11.48 -7.11
C SER A 546 -21.95 11.35 -5.75
N VAL A 547 -23.20 11.82 -5.60
CA VAL A 547 -23.97 11.72 -4.36
C VAL A 547 -24.26 10.26 -4.00
N ASP A 548 -24.68 9.46 -4.98
CA ASP A 548 -24.96 8.04 -4.79
C ASP A 548 -23.70 7.24 -4.44
N VAL A 549 -22.58 7.56 -5.12
CA VAL A 549 -21.28 6.94 -4.83
C VAL A 549 -20.82 7.25 -3.41
N ILE A 550 -20.99 8.49 -2.95
CA ILE A 550 -20.64 8.88 -1.57
C ILE A 550 -21.51 8.12 -0.57
N ASN A 551 -22.83 8.09 -0.78
CA ASN A 551 -23.74 7.37 0.11
C ASN A 551 -23.39 5.89 0.20
N TYR A 552 -23.12 5.26 -0.95
CA TYR A 552 -22.66 3.88 -1.02
C TYR A 552 -21.35 3.67 -0.23
N ALA A 553 -20.34 4.51 -0.45
CA ALA A 553 -19.05 4.39 0.23
C ALA A 553 -19.18 4.58 1.75
N ILE A 554 -20.04 5.51 2.21
CA ILE A 554 -20.35 5.69 3.64
C ILE A 554 -21.00 4.43 4.21
N ASP A 555 -21.93 3.81 3.49
CA ASP A 555 -22.62 2.61 3.96
C ASP A 555 -21.66 1.41 4.07
N ILE A 556 -20.68 1.30 3.16
CA ILE A 556 -19.64 0.26 3.20
C ILE A 556 -18.64 0.48 4.35
N LEU A 557 -18.12 1.70 4.50
CA LEU A 557 -17.20 2.05 5.60
C LEU A 557 -17.89 1.95 6.96
N GLY A 558 -19.17 2.31 7.01
CA GLY A 558 -20.03 2.22 8.19
C GLY A 558 -19.85 3.37 9.18
N PRO A 559 -20.76 3.48 10.17
CA PRO A 559 -20.82 4.59 11.11
C PRO A 559 -19.63 4.67 12.07
N GLY A 560 -18.85 3.60 12.19
CA GLY A 560 -17.63 3.59 13.01
C GLY A 560 -16.50 4.44 12.43
N LEU A 561 -16.46 4.62 11.10
CA LEU A 561 -15.41 5.35 10.41
C LEU A 561 -15.88 6.71 9.90
N VAL A 562 -17.13 6.79 9.42
CA VAL A 562 -17.71 8.01 8.86
C VAL A 562 -19.04 8.30 9.55
N GLY A 563 -19.11 9.42 10.23
CA GLY A 563 -20.31 9.90 10.92
C GLY A 563 -21.18 10.78 10.01
N ARG A 564 -22.50 10.67 10.18
CA ARG A 564 -23.48 11.61 9.63
C ARG A 564 -24.07 12.42 10.78
N GLU A 565 -23.85 13.72 10.77
CA GLU A 565 -24.44 14.65 11.75
C GLU A 565 -25.46 15.55 11.06
N LYS A 566 -26.64 15.69 11.66
CA LYS A 566 -27.64 16.67 11.20
C LYS A 566 -27.44 17.95 11.98
N GLN A 567 -26.93 19.00 11.34
CA GLN A 567 -26.89 20.35 11.90
C GLN A 567 -27.85 21.25 11.12
N LYS A 568 -28.79 21.91 11.81
CA LYS A 568 -29.68 22.95 11.25
C LYS A 568 -30.29 22.60 9.87
N SER A 569 -30.82 21.38 9.72
CA SER A 569 -31.42 20.81 8.50
C SER A 569 -30.48 20.30 7.40
N GLU A 570 -29.16 20.48 7.52
CA GLU A 570 -28.18 19.94 6.58
C GLU A 570 -27.43 18.73 7.18
N THR A 571 -27.08 17.78 6.31
CA THR A 571 -26.33 16.58 6.71
C THR A 571 -24.84 16.86 6.48
N VAL A 572 -24.09 16.96 7.58
CA VAL A 572 -22.64 17.09 7.58
C VAL A 572 -22.04 15.70 7.71
N ILE A 573 -21.14 15.37 6.79
CA ILE A 573 -20.39 14.12 6.77
C ILE A 573 -19.02 14.41 7.38
N LYS A 574 -18.60 13.61 8.37
CA LYS A 574 -17.30 13.80 9.02
C LYS A 574 -16.58 12.48 9.27
N PRO A 575 -15.24 12.46 9.22
CA PRO A 575 -14.48 11.29 9.65
C PRO A 575 -14.56 11.14 11.17
N VAL A 576 -14.51 9.89 11.64
CA VAL A 576 -14.29 9.58 13.05
C VAL A 576 -12.78 9.64 13.31
N SER A 577 -12.28 10.83 13.65
CA SER A 577 -10.85 11.13 13.81
C SER A 577 -10.25 10.67 15.15
N ILE A 578 -10.93 9.79 15.89
CA ILE A 578 -10.42 9.23 17.15
C ILE A 578 -9.69 7.91 16.91
N LEU A 579 -8.67 7.63 17.72
CA LEU A 579 -8.09 6.29 17.81
C LEU A 579 -9.11 5.30 18.39
N PRO A 580 -9.31 4.10 17.81
CA PRO A 580 -8.52 3.45 16.75
C PRO A 580 -8.98 3.73 15.30
N ASN A 581 -10.12 4.40 15.11
CA ASN A 581 -10.86 4.45 13.84
C ASN A 581 -10.11 5.24 12.75
N VAL A 582 -9.37 6.28 13.13
CA VAL A 582 -8.58 7.09 12.20
C VAL A 582 -7.48 6.29 11.49
N ILE A 583 -6.86 5.30 12.17
CA ILE A 583 -5.84 4.40 11.58
C ILE A 583 -6.48 3.50 10.51
N GLU A 584 -7.69 3.01 10.77
CA GLU A 584 -8.44 2.23 9.78
C GLU A 584 -8.85 3.07 8.58
N LEU A 585 -9.33 4.29 8.80
CA LEU A 585 -9.67 5.18 7.70
C LEU A 585 -8.42 5.55 6.87
N SER A 586 -7.27 5.73 7.53
CA SER A 586 -5.97 5.97 6.88
C SER A 586 -5.56 4.81 5.98
N TYR A 587 -5.88 3.56 6.34
CA TYR A 587 -5.62 2.38 5.50
C TYR A 587 -6.25 2.52 4.10
N TYR A 588 -7.51 2.96 4.03
CA TYR A 588 -8.23 3.14 2.76
C TYR A 588 -7.71 4.37 1.99
N SER A 589 -7.44 5.46 2.70
CA SER A 589 -6.87 6.70 2.14
C SER A 589 -5.51 6.49 1.48
N ASN A 590 -4.67 5.60 2.05
CA ASN A 590 -3.29 5.42 1.65
C ASN A 590 -3.08 4.97 0.18
N THR A 591 -4.09 4.39 -0.46
CA THR A 591 -4.04 4.08 -1.90
C THR A 591 -3.96 5.35 -2.75
N VAL A 592 -4.64 6.43 -2.33
CA VAL A 592 -4.63 7.73 -2.99
C VAL A 592 -3.45 8.58 -2.52
N VAL A 593 -3.04 8.49 -1.25
CA VAL A 593 -1.82 9.14 -0.73
C VAL A 593 -0.60 8.80 -1.59
N ALA A 594 -0.44 7.52 -1.97
CA ALA A 594 0.66 7.09 -2.82
C ALA A 594 0.67 7.75 -4.21
N HIS A 595 -0.47 8.22 -4.72
CA HIS A 595 -0.56 8.96 -5.97
C HIS A 595 0.04 10.37 -5.84
N PHE A 596 -0.29 11.07 -4.76
CA PHE A 596 0.15 12.44 -4.50
C PHE A 596 1.51 12.55 -3.82
N ALA A 597 2.18 11.43 -3.50
CA ALA A 597 3.40 11.44 -2.70
C ALA A 597 4.51 12.35 -3.26
N LEU A 598 4.71 12.40 -4.59
CA LEU A 598 5.71 13.28 -5.21
C LEU A 598 5.32 14.76 -5.11
N ASP A 599 4.07 15.08 -5.42
CA ASP A 599 3.56 16.46 -5.37
C ASP A 599 3.56 16.99 -3.93
N SER A 600 3.25 16.13 -2.96
CA SER A 600 3.38 16.41 -1.53
C SER A 600 4.82 16.65 -1.09
N VAL A 601 5.79 15.87 -1.60
CA VAL A 601 7.22 16.09 -1.33
C VAL A 601 7.65 17.46 -1.84
N LEU A 602 7.25 17.84 -3.06
CA LEU A 602 7.54 19.16 -3.61
C LEU A 602 6.87 20.27 -2.80
N ALA A 603 5.60 20.11 -2.42
CA ALA A 603 4.90 21.10 -1.60
C ALA A 603 5.59 21.35 -0.24
N ILE A 604 6.08 20.28 0.41
CA ILE A 604 6.86 20.41 1.65
C ILE A 604 8.21 21.06 1.38
N ALA A 605 8.90 20.68 0.29
CA ALA A 605 10.18 21.28 -0.09
C ALA A 605 10.05 22.79 -0.37
N ILE A 606 8.97 23.22 -1.03
CA ILE A 606 8.65 24.63 -1.28
C ILE A 606 8.51 25.40 0.05
N ASN A 607 7.86 24.81 1.05
CA ASN A 607 7.65 25.45 2.35
C ASN A 607 8.92 25.60 3.19
N VAL A 608 9.94 24.80 2.93
CA VAL A 608 11.22 24.79 3.68
C VAL A 608 12.33 25.55 2.96
N THR A 609 12.25 25.66 1.64
CA THR A 609 13.27 26.33 0.83
C THR A 609 13.28 27.84 1.13
N GLU A 610 14.45 28.39 1.38
CA GLU A 610 14.62 29.80 1.69
C GLU A 610 14.22 30.67 0.49
N GLN A 611 13.48 31.75 0.78
CA GLN A 611 12.97 32.66 -0.24
C GLN A 611 13.82 33.92 -0.26
N TYR A 612 14.56 34.13 -1.35
CA TYR A 612 15.23 35.41 -1.58
C TYR A 612 14.37 36.28 -2.50
N ARG A 613 13.90 37.44 -2.01
CA ARG A 613 13.01 38.35 -2.77
C ARG A 613 11.76 37.66 -3.35
N ASN A 614 11.16 36.72 -2.62
CA ASN A 614 10.02 35.89 -3.06
C ASN A 614 10.33 34.97 -4.25
N MET A 615 11.60 34.65 -4.48
CA MET A 615 12.06 33.72 -5.50
C MET A 615 12.69 32.49 -4.84
N LEU A 616 12.44 31.33 -5.42
CA LEU A 616 12.94 30.02 -5.02
C LEU A 616 13.96 29.55 -6.05
N ALA A 617 15.17 29.21 -5.60
CA ALA A 617 16.18 28.62 -6.46
C ALA A 617 15.81 27.17 -6.83
N HIS A 618 15.97 26.81 -8.10
CA HIS A 618 15.67 25.46 -8.59
C HIS A 618 16.47 24.38 -7.87
N GLU A 619 17.78 24.58 -7.70
CA GLU A 619 18.65 23.58 -7.08
C GLU A 619 18.30 23.33 -5.61
N ASP A 620 18.06 24.38 -4.83
CA ASP A 620 17.67 24.24 -3.41
C ASP A 620 16.35 23.47 -3.26
N LEU A 621 15.38 23.76 -4.13
CA LEU A 621 14.10 23.07 -4.15
C LEU A 621 14.27 21.57 -4.46
N ILE A 622 15.04 21.24 -5.51
CA ILE A 622 15.28 19.85 -5.92
C ILE A 622 16.14 19.09 -4.87
N ASN A 623 17.10 19.76 -4.23
CA ASN A 623 17.91 19.19 -3.16
C ASN A 623 17.08 18.87 -1.91
N ASN A 624 16.18 19.79 -1.53
CA ASN A 624 15.24 19.58 -0.42
C ASN A 624 14.23 18.47 -0.74
N ALA A 625 13.68 18.44 -1.96
CA ALA A 625 12.78 17.38 -2.42
C ALA A 625 13.46 16.02 -2.46
N SER A 626 14.70 15.94 -2.96
CA SER A 626 15.50 14.71 -2.99
C SER A 626 15.80 14.20 -1.58
N SER A 627 16.12 15.12 -0.66
CA SER A 627 16.31 14.79 0.76
C SER A 627 15.05 14.20 1.40
N LEU A 628 13.86 14.71 1.06
CA LEU A 628 12.58 14.17 1.52
C LEU A 628 12.27 12.79 0.91
N CYS A 629 12.56 12.60 -0.38
CA CYS A 629 12.45 11.29 -1.02
C CYS A 629 13.36 10.25 -0.34
N ASP A 630 14.56 10.65 0.07
CA ASP A 630 15.47 9.80 0.83
C ASP A 630 14.92 9.43 2.21
N ILE A 631 14.26 10.35 2.91
CA ILE A 631 13.58 10.07 4.19
C ILE A 631 12.45 9.05 3.98
N PHE A 632 11.65 9.23 2.94
CA PHE A 632 10.45 8.41 2.68
C PHE A 632 10.66 7.20 1.77
N GLN A 633 11.90 6.84 1.44
CA GLN A 633 12.23 5.74 0.54
C GLN A 633 11.68 4.36 0.97
N TYR A 634 11.41 4.17 2.26
CA TYR A 634 10.80 2.94 2.80
C TYR A 634 9.27 3.00 2.89
N GLU A 635 8.67 4.17 2.63
CA GLU A 635 7.23 4.40 2.59
C GLU A 635 6.68 4.37 1.16
N PHE A 636 7.44 4.89 0.20
CA PHE A 636 7.00 5.03 -1.19
C PHE A 636 8.10 4.63 -2.19
N LEU A 637 7.68 4.04 -3.30
CA LEU A 637 8.50 3.89 -4.50
C LEU A 637 8.18 5.06 -5.44
N PHE A 638 8.97 6.13 -5.35
CA PHE A 638 8.73 7.38 -6.06
C PHE A 638 8.87 7.27 -7.59
N CYS A 639 9.84 6.50 -8.08
CA CYS A 639 10.07 6.30 -9.50
C CYS A 639 10.44 4.84 -9.81
N LYS A 640 10.35 4.47 -11.08
CA LYS A 640 10.86 3.18 -11.55
C LYS A 640 12.39 3.16 -11.43
N PRO A 641 13.01 1.99 -11.16
CA PRO A 641 14.46 1.89 -11.09
C PRO A 641 15.17 2.19 -12.42
N CYS A 642 14.46 2.19 -13.55
CA CYS A 642 14.97 2.61 -14.86
C CYS A 642 14.88 4.13 -15.11
N GLN A 643 14.32 4.90 -14.16
CA GLN A 643 14.19 6.36 -14.24
C GLN A 643 15.13 7.03 -13.25
N VAL A 644 15.50 8.28 -13.55
CA VAL A 644 16.28 9.13 -12.63
C VAL A 644 15.32 9.92 -11.77
N LEU A 645 15.45 9.82 -10.44
CA LEU A 645 14.56 10.48 -9.48
C LEU A 645 14.48 11.99 -9.73
N GLU A 646 15.61 12.65 -9.98
CA GLU A 646 15.68 14.09 -10.27
C GLU A 646 14.82 14.48 -11.48
N GLN A 647 14.84 13.71 -12.56
CA GLN A 647 14.03 13.98 -13.75
C GLN A 647 12.53 13.83 -13.46
N VAL A 648 12.17 12.89 -12.60
CA VAL A 648 10.78 12.69 -12.16
C VAL A 648 10.34 13.85 -11.26
N LEU A 649 11.20 14.33 -10.36
CA LEU A 649 10.94 15.53 -9.56
C LEU A 649 10.77 16.77 -10.42
N ILE A 650 11.62 16.98 -11.42
CA ILE A 650 11.50 18.08 -12.39
C ILE A 650 10.17 17.97 -13.15
N SER A 651 9.79 16.77 -13.61
CA SER A 651 8.52 16.56 -14.31
C SER A 651 7.31 16.87 -13.42
N SER A 652 7.36 16.49 -12.14
CA SER A 652 6.32 16.85 -11.16
C SER A 652 6.32 18.35 -10.86
N LEU A 653 7.48 19.01 -10.82
CA LEU A 653 7.59 20.45 -10.66
C LEU A 653 6.98 21.20 -11.85
N ASP A 654 7.25 20.74 -13.07
CA ASP A 654 6.65 21.29 -14.29
C ASP A 654 5.12 21.15 -14.27
N ASN A 655 4.57 20.06 -13.70
CA ASN A 655 3.12 19.93 -13.50
C ASN A 655 2.57 20.98 -12.52
N LEU A 656 3.29 21.32 -11.44
CA LEU A 656 2.89 22.39 -10.52
C LEU A 656 2.94 23.78 -11.21
N VAL A 657 3.93 24.01 -12.08
CA VAL A 657 3.99 25.23 -12.91
C VAL A 657 2.83 25.27 -13.91
N ALA A 658 2.51 24.15 -14.56
CA ALA A 658 1.39 24.06 -15.50
C ALA A 658 0.03 24.30 -14.84
N ARG A 659 -0.13 23.88 -13.57
CA ARG A 659 -1.28 24.17 -12.73
C ARG A 659 -1.32 25.62 -12.20
N LYS A 660 -0.27 26.41 -12.47
CA LYS A 660 -0.07 27.78 -11.99
C LYS A 660 0.03 27.89 -10.46
N GLU A 661 0.53 26.85 -9.81
CA GLU A 661 0.92 26.90 -8.40
C GLU A 661 2.24 27.67 -8.22
N LEU A 662 3.11 27.55 -9.22
CA LEU A 662 4.37 28.26 -9.35
C LEU A 662 4.41 28.97 -10.70
N PHE A 663 5.09 30.11 -10.74
CA PHE A 663 5.44 30.81 -11.97
C PHE A 663 6.95 30.71 -12.19
N GLU A 664 7.37 30.25 -13.36
CA GLU A 664 8.77 30.40 -13.76
C GLU A 664 9.03 31.90 -13.96
N ALA A 665 10.08 32.43 -13.32
CA ALA A 665 10.41 33.82 -13.48
C ALA A 665 10.89 34.06 -14.92
N GLU A 666 10.22 34.94 -15.66
CA GLU A 666 10.72 35.42 -16.95
C GLU A 666 12.05 36.13 -16.71
N ASN A 667 13.13 35.52 -17.16
CA ASN A 667 14.40 36.19 -17.25
C ASN A 667 14.32 37.15 -18.45
N ASP A 668 14.17 38.46 -18.21
CA ASP A 668 14.43 39.55 -19.18
C ASP A 668 15.83 39.42 -19.87
N SER A 669 16.64 38.49 -19.38
CA SER A 669 18.01 38.18 -19.77
C SER A 669 18.17 37.43 -21.11
N GLU A 670 17.16 36.81 -21.73
CA GLU A 670 17.41 36.04 -22.97
C GLU A 670 17.80 36.95 -24.16
N LEU A 671 17.12 38.10 -24.31
CA LEU A 671 17.48 39.14 -25.28
C LEU A 671 18.82 39.81 -24.94
N VAL A 672 19.04 40.09 -23.65
CA VAL A 672 20.31 40.66 -23.14
C VAL A 672 21.48 39.69 -23.32
N MET A 673 21.23 38.38 -23.24
CA MET A 673 22.21 37.30 -23.48
C MET A 673 22.53 37.13 -24.96
N LYS A 674 21.53 37.23 -25.86
CA LYS A 674 21.78 37.24 -27.30
C LYS A 674 22.65 38.44 -27.67
N SER A 675 22.39 39.61 -27.09
CA SER A 675 23.25 40.79 -27.27
C SER A 675 24.65 40.62 -26.64
N LYS A 676 24.78 40.01 -25.46
CA LYS A 676 26.10 39.77 -24.84
C LYS A 676 26.94 38.73 -25.57
N ARG A 677 26.34 37.65 -26.10
CA ARG A 677 27.04 36.67 -26.96
C ARG A 677 27.44 37.24 -28.32
N ILE A 678 26.68 38.21 -28.83
CA ILE A 678 27.04 38.94 -30.05
C ILE A 678 28.19 39.90 -29.73
N ALA A 679 28.14 40.63 -28.61
CA ALA A 679 29.19 41.53 -28.16
C ALA A 679 30.51 40.79 -27.87
N SER A 680 30.47 39.64 -27.19
CA SER A 680 31.65 38.82 -26.90
C SER A 680 32.27 38.11 -28.11
N ARG A 681 31.68 38.27 -29.31
CA ARG A 681 32.31 37.85 -30.58
C ARG A 681 33.10 38.99 -31.26
N PHE A 682 33.04 40.20 -30.70
CA PHE A 682 33.75 41.37 -31.22
C PHE A 682 34.93 41.80 -30.35
N ASP A 683 35.02 41.33 -29.11
CA ASP A 683 36.15 41.59 -28.22
C ASP A 683 37.09 40.38 -28.22
N ASP A 684 38.13 40.45 -29.06
CA ASP A 684 39.29 39.54 -29.09
C ASP A 684 40.33 39.97 -28.04
N ASP A 685 39.96 39.99 -26.76
CA ASP A 685 40.93 40.17 -25.68
C ASP A 685 40.74 39.09 -24.60
N ASP A 686 41.71 38.18 -24.59
CA ASP A 686 42.01 37.23 -23.52
C ASP A 686 42.37 38.02 -22.25
N ASP A 687 41.43 38.10 -21.30
CA ASP A 687 41.68 38.10 -19.84
C ASP A 687 40.45 38.66 -19.12
N ASP A 688 39.54 37.78 -18.69
CA ASP A 688 38.81 37.99 -17.45
C ASP A 688 38.18 36.67 -16.98
N ASP A 689 38.72 36.17 -15.87
CA ASP A 689 38.31 34.99 -15.11
C ASP A 689 36.98 35.26 -14.36
N ALA A 690 35.95 35.70 -15.09
CA ALA A 690 34.63 36.01 -14.57
C ALA A 690 33.77 34.73 -14.53
N ASN A 691 34.04 33.89 -13.54
CA ASN A 691 33.12 32.99 -12.85
C ASN A 691 31.77 32.77 -13.59
N TYR A 692 31.75 31.81 -14.52
CA TYR A 692 30.54 31.31 -15.18
C TYR A 692 29.62 30.63 -14.15
N ARG A 693 28.93 31.40 -13.31
CA ARG A 693 27.78 30.91 -12.54
C ARG A 693 26.73 30.50 -13.58
N TYR A 694 26.54 29.20 -13.73
CA TYR A 694 25.37 28.62 -14.38
C TYR A 694 24.12 29.29 -13.77
N PHE A 695 23.42 30.12 -14.54
CA PHE A 695 22.25 30.82 -14.06
C PHE A 695 21.12 29.81 -13.81
N GLN A 696 20.87 29.52 -12.52
CA GLN A 696 19.80 28.62 -12.06
C GLN A 696 18.42 29.17 -12.42
N LYS A 697 17.51 28.27 -12.83
CA LYS A 697 16.09 28.58 -12.93
C LYS A 697 15.55 29.04 -11.57
N GLN A 698 14.66 30.03 -11.59
CA GLN A 698 14.03 30.55 -10.38
C GLN A 698 12.51 30.52 -10.52
N TYR A 699 11.84 30.23 -9.41
CA TYR A 699 10.39 30.14 -9.35
C TYR A 699 9.81 31.16 -8.39
N LYS A 700 8.66 31.72 -8.74
CA LYS A 700 7.86 32.58 -7.87
C LYS A 700 6.59 31.85 -7.49
N MET A 701 6.29 31.78 -6.19
CA MET A 701 5.06 31.16 -5.74
C MET A 701 3.82 31.97 -6.15
N ASN A 702 2.74 31.30 -6.50
CA ASN A 702 1.45 31.94 -6.64
C ASN A 702 0.87 32.26 -5.25
N VAL A 703 0.43 33.50 -5.06
CA VAL A 703 -0.09 34.01 -3.78
C VAL A 703 -1.63 33.94 -3.75
N ASN A 704 -2.26 33.42 -4.80
CA ASN A 704 -3.70 33.19 -4.82
C ASN A 704 -4.10 32.21 -3.71
N GLN A 705 -5.22 32.51 -3.03
CA GLN A 705 -5.71 31.69 -1.91
C GLN A 705 -5.91 30.22 -2.31
N GLU A 706 -6.46 29.97 -3.50
CA GLU A 706 -6.67 28.62 -4.04
C GLU A 706 -5.36 27.83 -4.21
N SER A 707 -4.30 28.50 -4.65
CA SER A 707 -2.97 27.89 -4.82
C SER A 707 -2.33 27.59 -3.46
N VAL A 708 -2.41 28.55 -2.53
CA VAL A 708 -1.93 28.37 -1.16
C VAL A 708 -2.67 27.21 -0.48
N ASP A 709 -3.99 27.11 -0.66
CA ASP A 709 -4.81 26.03 -0.13
C ASP A 709 -4.42 24.67 -0.74
N THR A 710 -4.12 24.64 -2.04
CA THR A 710 -3.66 23.44 -2.76
C THR A 710 -2.30 22.96 -2.26
N LEU A 711 -1.32 23.86 -2.15
CA LEU A 711 0.01 23.54 -1.60
C LEU A 711 -0.07 23.11 -0.13
N THR A 712 -0.95 23.73 0.65
CA THR A 712 -1.20 23.35 2.04
C THR A 712 -1.83 21.95 2.12
N PHE A 713 -2.84 21.68 1.28
CA PHE A 713 -3.45 20.36 1.16
C PHE A 713 -2.42 19.29 0.79
N LEU A 714 -1.60 19.52 -0.24
CA LEU A 714 -0.54 18.61 -0.66
C LEU A 714 0.48 18.36 0.45
N SER A 715 0.86 19.39 1.20
CA SER A 715 1.79 19.27 2.33
C SER A 715 1.21 18.43 3.48
N ASN A 716 -0.09 18.59 3.76
CA ASN A 716 -0.76 17.89 4.85
C ASN A 716 -0.85 16.37 4.63
N ILE A 717 -0.81 15.90 3.38
CA ILE A 717 -0.89 14.47 3.03
C ILE A 717 0.25 13.66 3.67
N LEU A 718 1.48 14.19 3.70
CA LEU A 718 2.65 13.48 4.24
C LEU A 718 3.06 13.95 5.65
N LYS A 719 2.39 14.97 6.19
CA LYS A 719 2.68 15.53 7.51
C LYS A 719 2.59 14.50 8.65
N PRO A 720 1.61 13.57 8.70
CA PRO A 720 1.58 12.55 9.74
C PRO A 720 2.81 11.61 9.72
N LEU A 721 3.33 11.30 8.52
CA LEU A 721 4.55 10.50 8.39
C LEU A 721 5.77 11.29 8.86
N LEU A 722 5.87 12.58 8.52
CA LEU A 722 6.95 13.45 9.02
C LEU A 722 6.95 13.56 10.54
N GLU A 723 5.79 13.73 11.18
CA GLU A 723 5.68 13.73 12.64
C GLU A 723 6.20 12.43 13.24
N THR A 724 5.81 11.28 12.67
CA THR A 724 6.26 9.96 13.14
C THR A 724 7.77 9.79 13.03
N TYR A 725 8.35 10.16 11.89
CA TYR A 725 9.80 10.09 11.66
C TYR A 725 10.56 11.05 12.58
N SER A 726 10.03 12.25 12.81
CA SER A 726 10.65 13.26 13.67
C SER A 726 10.67 12.83 15.13
N VAL A 727 9.57 12.26 15.63
CA VAL A 727 9.51 11.74 17.02
C VAL A 727 10.35 10.47 17.16
N THR A 728 10.39 9.61 16.14
CA THR A 728 11.29 8.45 16.16
C THR A 728 12.75 8.89 16.23
N ALA A 729 13.14 9.93 15.47
CA ALA A 729 14.49 10.51 15.54
C ALA A 729 14.78 11.11 16.93
N PHE A 730 13.82 11.84 17.52
CA PHE A 730 13.94 12.38 18.88
C PHE A 730 14.17 11.29 19.93
N MET A 731 13.51 10.14 19.78
CA MET A 731 13.62 9.02 20.71
C MET A 731 14.92 8.22 20.57
N LEU A 732 15.74 8.46 19.55
CA LEU A 732 17.07 7.85 19.44
C LEU A 732 17.98 8.23 20.61
N ASP A 733 17.73 9.37 21.27
CA ASP A 733 18.46 9.78 22.48
C ASP A 733 18.34 8.74 23.60
N LYS A 734 17.22 7.98 23.63
CA LYS A 734 17.04 6.88 24.59
C LYS A 734 17.91 5.66 24.32
N LEU A 735 18.56 5.58 23.17
CA LEU A 735 19.52 4.53 22.83
C LEU A 735 20.97 4.95 23.10
N VAL A 736 21.22 6.20 23.49
CA VAL A 736 22.58 6.67 23.82
C VAL A 736 23.12 5.85 25.00
N GLN A 737 24.26 5.20 24.80
CA GLN A 737 24.94 4.33 25.73
C GLN A 737 24.09 3.15 26.25
N THR A 738 23.00 2.81 25.56
CA THR A 738 22.07 1.77 25.99
C THR A 738 21.63 0.90 24.81
N GLN A 739 21.07 -0.26 25.11
CA GLN A 739 20.54 -1.18 24.11
C GLN A 739 19.12 -1.57 24.53
N LEU A 740 18.19 -1.53 23.58
CA LEU A 740 16.78 -1.84 23.83
C LEU A 740 16.26 -2.89 22.86
N LEU A 741 15.31 -3.70 23.33
CA LEU A 741 14.59 -4.63 22.47
C LEU A 741 13.68 -3.86 21.49
N GLU A 742 13.54 -4.34 20.25
CA GLU A 742 12.71 -3.70 19.21
C GLU A 742 11.28 -3.41 19.70
N ASN A 743 10.66 -4.37 20.37
CA ASN A 743 9.28 -4.19 20.84
C ASN A 743 9.21 -3.13 21.96
N GLU A 744 10.14 -3.18 22.91
CA GLU A 744 10.20 -2.23 24.03
C GLU A 744 10.47 -0.81 23.53
N PHE A 745 11.40 -0.65 22.57
CA PHE A 745 11.71 0.65 22.01
C PHE A 745 10.54 1.21 21.19
N ILE A 746 9.85 0.39 20.41
CA ILE A 746 8.64 0.81 19.68
C ILE A 746 7.53 1.23 20.66
N ASP A 747 7.33 0.49 21.74
CA ASP A 747 6.33 0.85 22.76
C ASP A 747 6.66 2.19 23.43
N LEU A 748 7.94 2.44 23.75
CA LEU A 748 8.41 3.74 24.27
C LEU A 748 8.14 4.89 23.28
N ILE A 749 8.41 4.68 21.99
CA ILE A 749 8.12 5.69 20.95
C ILE A 749 6.62 5.95 20.86
N LEU A 750 5.79 4.91 20.83
CA LEU A 750 4.33 5.05 20.78
C LEU A 750 3.79 5.82 21.99
N ASP A 751 4.32 5.56 23.18
CA ASP A 751 3.90 6.27 24.39
C ASP A 751 4.34 7.73 24.38
N GLU A 752 5.53 8.04 23.89
CA GLU A 752 5.96 9.44 23.69
C GLU A 752 5.09 10.15 22.64
N MET A 753 4.72 9.49 21.55
CA MET A 753 3.82 10.07 20.55
C MET A 753 2.44 10.37 21.13
N LYS A 754 1.88 9.48 21.97
CA LYS A 754 0.63 9.74 22.69
C LYS A 754 0.76 10.94 23.64
N ASN A 755 1.90 11.07 24.33
CA ASN A 755 2.16 12.22 25.20
C ASN A 755 2.26 13.53 24.40
N GLN A 756 2.93 13.52 23.25
CA GLN A 756 3.03 14.69 22.38
C GLN A 756 1.70 15.06 21.72
N LEU A 757 0.87 14.08 21.39
CA LEU A 757 -0.50 14.31 20.93
C LEU A 757 -1.34 14.97 22.04
N PHE A 758 -1.25 14.48 23.28
CA PHE A 758 -1.95 15.10 24.42
C PHE A 758 -1.48 16.54 24.71
N ARG A 759 -0.20 16.84 24.47
CA ARG A 759 0.37 18.20 24.59
C ARG A 759 0.04 19.10 23.40
N GLY A 760 -0.45 18.56 22.29
CA GLY A 760 -0.71 19.29 21.05
C GLY A 760 0.53 19.59 20.20
N THR A 761 1.66 18.91 20.43
CA THR A 761 2.87 19.02 19.59
C THR A 761 2.74 18.23 18.29
N ILE A 762 1.99 17.13 18.33
CA ILE A 762 1.55 16.34 17.17
C ILE A 762 0.10 16.72 16.88
N GLU A 763 -0.23 16.97 15.62
CA GLU A 763 -1.59 17.35 15.20
C GLU A 763 -2.43 16.16 14.74
N TYR A 764 -1.79 15.08 14.26
CA TYR A 764 -2.47 13.98 13.59
C TYR A 764 -2.43 12.68 14.41
N ASP A 765 -3.60 12.16 14.77
CA ASP A 765 -3.74 10.89 15.50
C ASP A 765 -3.17 9.67 14.73
N GLU A 766 -3.26 9.66 13.40
CA GLU A 766 -2.74 8.60 12.53
C GLU A 766 -1.21 8.54 12.47
N SER A 767 -0.51 9.55 13.00
CA SER A 767 0.93 9.48 13.24
C SER A 767 1.28 8.33 14.20
N ILE A 768 0.36 7.96 15.10
CA ILE A 768 0.58 6.90 16.10
C ILE A 768 0.40 5.51 15.46
N ALA A 769 1.40 5.07 14.70
CA ALA A 769 1.39 3.82 13.94
C ALA A 769 2.75 3.11 13.97
N VAL A 770 2.76 1.80 14.22
CA VAL A 770 3.99 0.97 14.31
C VAL A 770 4.74 0.85 12.99
N ASP A 771 4.05 0.69 11.85
CA ASP A 771 4.74 0.44 10.58
C ASP A 771 5.61 1.63 10.13
N PRO A 772 5.14 2.90 10.17
CA PRO A 772 6.01 4.06 9.92
C PRO A 772 7.20 4.18 10.88
N ILE A 773 7.02 3.88 12.17
CA ILE A 773 8.14 3.82 13.14
C ILE A 773 9.19 2.81 12.68
N LYS A 774 8.77 1.59 12.29
CA LYS A 774 9.68 0.55 11.78
C LYS A 774 10.38 0.96 10.50
N ASN A 775 9.73 1.74 9.64
CA ASN A 775 10.35 2.25 8.42
C ASN A 775 11.36 3.37 8.71
N ALA A 776 11.09 4.24 9.69
CA ALA A 776 12.05 5.21 10.19
C ALA A 776 13.29 4.54 10.80
N LEU A 777 13.12 3.47 11.61
CA LEU A 777 14.26 2.73 12.15
C LEU A 777 15.11 2.05 11.06
N LYS A 778 14.48 1.51 10.00
CA LYS A 778 15.21 1.00 8.82
C LYS A 778 15.97 2.11 8.08
N LEU A 779 15.40 3.30 7.99
CA LEU A 779 16.07 4.47 7.41
C LEU A 779 17.33 4.82 8.22
N PHE A 780 17.21 4.94 9.54
CA PHE A 780 18.35 5.26 10.40
C PHE A 780 19.40 4.15 10.40
N GLN A 781 19.00 2.90 10.23
CA GLN A 781 19.92 1.79 9.98
C GLN A 781 20.65 1.94 8.63
N LYS A 782 19.96 2.36 7.57
CA LYS A 782 20.57 2.62 6.26
C LYS A 782 21.55 3.80 6.32
N TRP A 783 21.24 4.84 7.08
CA TRP A 783 22.15 5.96 7.32
C TRP A 783 23.36 5.59 8.20
N GLY A 784 23.38 4.39 8.79
CA GLY A 784 24.48 3.93 9.63
C GLY A 784 24.48 4.53 11.04
N VAL A 785 23.32 5.02 11.49
CA VAL A 785 23.09 5.57 12.83
C VAL A 785 22.77 4.44 13.81
N VAL A 786 21.80 3.60 13.43
CA VAL A 786 21.27 2.53 14.27
C VAL A 786 21.77 1.18 13.75
N GLU A 787 22.24 0.32 14.64
CA GLU A 787 22.54 -1.07 14.32
C GLU A 787 21.52 -2.00 14.99
N CYS A 788 21.32 -3.16 14.37
CA CYS A 788 20.37 -4.16 14.86
C CYS A 788 21.03 -5.54 14.90
N HIS A 789 21.13 -6.11 16.10
CA HIS A 789 21.57 -7.47 16.31
C HIS A 789 20.38 -8.40 16.57
N ASN A 790 20.41 -9.62 16.00
CA ASN A 790 19.37 -10.62 16.24
C ASN A 790 19.91 -11.66 17.24
N GLU A 791 19.36 -11.68 18.46
CA GLU A 791 19.61 -12.74 19.44
C GLU A 791 18.42 -13.69 19.48
N GLY A 792 18.55 -14.85 18.84
CA GLY A 792 17.48 -15.84 18.79
C GLY A 792 16.20 -15.33 18.10
N LYS A 793 15.17 -14.99 18.88
CA LYS A 793 13.86 -14.48 18.37
C LYS A 793 13.70 -12.97 18.53
N THR A 794 14.60 -12.31 19.24
CA THR A 794 14.52 -10.90 19.62
C THR A 794 15.52 -10.07 18.84
N ARG A 795 15.13 -8.84 18.53
CA ARG A 795 15.95 -7.84 17.86
C ARG A 795 16.32 -6.79 18.88
N LEU A 796 17.61 -6.50 18.97
CA LEU A 796 18.16 -5.46 19.82
C LEU A 796 18.60 -4.30 18.93
N TYR A 797 18.23 -3.09 19.31
CA TYR A 797 18.70 -1.85 18.70
C TYR A 797 19.69 -1.15 19.62
N TYR A 798 20.75 -0.62 19.02
CA TYR A 798 21.75 0.22 19.66
C TYR A 798 22.30 1.22 18.65
N LEU A 799 22.85 2.33 19.13
CA LEU A 799 23.51 3.31 18.27
C LEU A 799 24.90 2.81 17.89
N LYS A 800 25.31 3.09 16.67
CA LYS A 800 26.67 2.82 16.23
C LYS A 800 27.64 3.71 17.01
N GLU A 801 28.82 3.21 17.35
CA GLU A 801 29.84 3.94 18.14
C GLU A 801 30.12 5.38 17.65
N SER A 802 30.06 5.62 16.34
CA SER A 802 30.29 6.94 15.74
C SER A 802 29.16 7.95 15.95
N HIS A 803 28.01 7.53 16.44
CA HIS A 803 26.82 8.35 16.68
C HIS A 803 26.23 8.09 18.07
N ASP A 804 26.96 7.44 18.97
CA ASP A 804 26.51 7.10 20.34
C ASP A 804 26.72 8.28 21.30
N ASP A 805 26.29 9.46 20.86
CA ASP A 805 26.41 10.72 21.56
C ASP A 805 25.18 11.60 21.29
N THR A 806 24.82 12.45 22.25
CA THR A 806 23.62 13.27 22.18
C THR A 806 23.68 14.31 21.06
N GLU A 807 24.86 14.80 20.67
CA GLU A 807 25.02 15.83 19.65
C GLU A 807 24.73 15.28 18.24
N SER A 808 25.31 14.14 17.90
CA SER A 808 25.05 13.39 16.67
C SER A 808 23.57 13.02 16.53
N VAL A 809 22.95 12.54 17.61
CA VAL A 809 21.51 12.23 17.62
C VAL A 809 20.67 13.49 17.38
N GLN A 810 21.05 14.62 17.98
CA GLN A 810 20.38 15.90 17.79
C GLN A 810 20.51 16.40 16.34
N GLU A 811 21.65 16.19 15.69
CA GLU A 811 21.85 16.52 14.27
C GLU A 811 20.87 15.72 13.38
N ILE A 812 20.72 14.42 13.65
CA ILE A 812 19.79 13.54 12.92
C ILE A 812 18.34 13.98 13.14
N TYR A 813 17.98 14.30 14.39
CA TYR A 813 16.68 14.87 14.71
C TYR A 813 16.46 16.17 13.93
N ASN A 814 17.40 17.12 13.96
CA ASN A 814 17.29 18.39 13.26
C ASN A 814 17.14 18.20 11.74
N ARG A 815 17.88 17.25 11.15
CA ARG A 815 17.81 16.91 9.72
C ARG A 815 16.42 16.48 9.26
N VAL A 816 15.69 15.74 10.10
CA VAL A 816 14.31 15.31 9.80
C VAL A 816 13.31 16.40 10.18
N ASN A 817 13.48 16.98 11.37
CA ASN A 817 12.56 17.92 11.98
C ASN A 817 12.49 19.27 11.25
N ARG A 818 13.50 19.64 10.45
CA ARG A 818 13.45 20.84 9.58
C ARG A 818 12.26 20.84 8.63
N PHE A 819 11.77 19.66 8.24
CA PHE A 819 10.61 19.51 7.34
C PHE A 819 9.27 19.50 8.07
N ARG A 820 9.26 19.37 9.41
CA ARG A 820 8.03 19.27 10.22
C ARG A 820 7.30 20.61 10.32
N PHE A 821 8.04 21.71 10.40
CA PHE A 821 7.47 23.03 10.59
C PHE A 821 7.24 23.72 9.27
N ILE A 822 5.97 23.96 8.95
CA ILE A 822 5.61 24.92 7.91
C ILE A 822 6.05 26.28 8.45
N LEU A 823 7.01 26.93 7.80
CA LEU A 823 7.18 28.36 7.90
C LEU A 823 5.89 28.98 7.35
N LYS A 824 4.85 29.10 8.18
CA LYS A 824 3.57 29.73 7.79
C LYS A 824 3.89 31.14 7.32
N PHE A 825 4.04 31.34 6.01
CA PHE A 825 4.09 32.62 5.30
C PHE A 825 4.68 33.81 6.10
N TYR A 826 5.74 33.57 6.87
CA TYR A 826 6.37 34.61 7.67
C TYR A 826 7.08 35.62 6.77
N SER A 827 7.40 35.23 5.53
CA SER A 827 7.89 36.11 4.47
C SER A 827 6.85 37.15 4.03
N VAL A 828 5.54 36.83 4.00
CA VAL A 828 4.52 37.82 3.64
C VAL A 828 4.34 38.83 4.76
N CYS A 829 4.36 38.41 6.03
CA CYS A 829 4.36 39.33 7.15
C CYS A 829 5.66 40.14 7.27
N CYS A 830 6.84 39.56 7.01
CA CYS A 830 8.11 40.30 7.04
C CYS A 830 8.30 41.22 5.83
N SER A 831 7.79 40.88 4.65
CA SER A 831 7.77 41.78 3.48
C SER A 831 6.72 42.87 3.63
N LEU A 832 5.51 42.58 4.15
CA LEU A 832 4.57 43.62 4.57
C LEU A 832 5.19 44.50 5.67
N TYR A 833 5.88 43.92 6.65
CA TYR A 833 6.53 44.68 7.73
C TYR A 833 7.68 45.52 7.18
N ALA A 834 8.47 45.01 6.22
CA ALA A 834 9.54 45.75 5.56
C ALA A 834 9.02 46.85 4.62
N ASP A 835 7.95 46.59 3.87
CA ASP A 835 7.28 47.55 3.00
C ASP A 835 6.52 48.62 3.81
N VAL A 836 5.88 48.23 4.91
CA VAL A 836 5.29 49.14 5.91
C VAL A 836 6.39 49.93 6.60
N CYS A 837 7.51 49.33 7.01
CA CYS A 837 8.65 50.04 7.58
C CYS A 837 9.32 50.98 6.57
N SER A 838 9.39 50.64 5.29
CA SER A 838 9.95 51.46 4.22
C SER A 838 9.02 52.63 3.85
N ALA A 839 7.71 52.38 3.76
CA ALA A 839 6.69 53.41 3.62
C ALA A 839 6.60 54.32 4.87
N LEU A 840 6.83 53.77 6.06
CA LEU A 840 6.96 54.52 7.31
C LEU A 840 8.26 55.33 7.34
N PHE A 841 9.38 54.84 6.79
CA PHE A 841 10.64 55.60 6.68
C PHE A 841 10.51 56.77 5.71
N GLN A 842 9.78 56.58 4.60
CA GLN A 842 9.41 57.66 3.68
C GLN A 842 8.44 58.67 4.33
N LYS A 843 7.48 58.22 5.17
CA LYS A 843 6.61 59.11 5.96
C LYS A 843 7.32 59.78 7.15
N LYS A 844 8.38 59.16 7.70
CA LYS A 844 9.23 59.73 8.77
C LYS A 844 10.03 60.94 8.29
N LYS A 845 10.21 61.09 6.97
CA LYS A 845 10.72 62.31 6.35
C LYS A 845 9.72 63.47 6.38
N LEU A 846 8.46 63.24 6.75
CA LEU A 846 7.37 64.22 6.64
C LEU A 846 6.69 64.61 7.96
N VAL A 847 6.88 63.90 9.08
CA VAL A 847 6.25 64.28 10.35
C VAL A 847 7.17 63.99 11.56
N GLN A 848 7.71 65.06 12.14
CA GLN A 848 8.25 65.09 13.49
C GLN A 848 7.08 65.28 14.48
N THR A 849 6.69 64.26 15.23
CA THR A 849 6.02 64.45 16.54
C THR A 849 6.04 63.16 17.37
N GLN A 850 6.51 63.29 18.61
CA GLN A 850 6.85 62.23 19.58
C GLN A 850 5.64 61.63 20.34
N LEU A 851 4.41 61.78 19.85
CA LEU A 851 3.19 61.46 20.61
C LEU A 851 2.36 60.27 20.08
N LEU A 852 2.80 59.63 18.99
CA LEU A 852 2.08 58.50 18.37
C LEU A 852 2.70 57.12 18.66
N GLU A 853 3.83 57.02 19.36
CA GLU A 853 4.56 55.75 19.49
C GLU A 853 3.86 54.73 20.42
N ASN A 854 3.16 55.16 21.47
CA ASN A 854 2.54 54.24 22.43
C ASN A 854 1.20 53.66 21.93
N GLU A 855 0.32 54.49 21.37
CA GLU A 855 -0.96 54.00 20.81
C GLU A 855 -0.75 53.07 19.59
N PHE A 856 0.33 53.28 18.84
CA PHE A 856 0.64 52.47 17.66
C PHE A 856 1.26 51.11 18.02
N ILE A 857 2.04 51.03 19.10
CA ILE A 857 2.56 49.76 19.64
C ILE A 857 1.42 48.92 20.22
N ASP A 858 0.45 49.53 20.90
CA ASP A 858 -0.72 48.82 21.42
C ASP A 858 -1.60 48.23 20.29
N LEU A 859 -1.72 48.93 19.16
CA LEU A 859 -2.41 48.43 17.96
C LEU A 859 -1.71 47.21 17.34
N ILE A 860 -0.38 47.22 17.29
CA ILE A 860 0.42 46.07 16.80
C ILE A 860 0.30 44.89 17.78
N LEU A 861 0.30 45.15 19.09
CA LEU A 861 0.13 44.10 20.10
C LEU A 861 -1.29 43.52 20.14
N GLU A 862 -2.32 44.33 19.88
CA GLU A 862 -3.70 43.87 19.70
C GLU A 862 -3.85 43.01 18.43
N GLU A 863 -3.24 43.40 17.32
CA GLU A 863 -3.27 42.61 16.08
C GLU A 863 -2.49 41.30 16.25
N ILE A 864 -1.32 41.31 16.90
CA ILE A 864 -0.57 40.09 17.24
C ILE A 864 -1.39 39.19 18.19
N LYS A 865 -2.10 39.75 19.17
CA LYS A 865 -3.04 39.00 20.04
C LYS A 865 -4.19 38.40 19.24
N SER A 866 -4.79 39.16 18.33
CA SER A 866 -5.86 38.73 17.43
C SER A 866 -5.41 37.57 16.53
N GLN A 867 -4.20 37.67 15.97
CA GLN A 867 -3.56 36.65 15.12
C GLN A 867 -3.15 35.39 15.91
N LEU A 868 -2.76 35.53 17.19
CA LEU A 868 -2.52 34.41 18.13
C LEU A 868 -3.82 33.71 18.53
N LEU A 869 -4.90 34.46 18.79
CA LEU A 869 -6.24 33.93 19.11
C LEU A 869 -6.87 33.20 17.92
N ARG A 870 -6.51 33.57 16.68
CA ARG A 870 -6.88 32.88 15.43
C ARG A 870 -6.03 31.64 15.13
N GLY A 871 -5.04 31.31 15.96
CA GLY A 871 -4.19 30.12 15.80
C GLY A 871 -3.18 30.22 14.64
N THR A 872 -2.92 31.43 14.16
CA THR A 872 -2.09 31.68 12.97
C THR A 872 -0.59 31.61 13.29
N ILE A 873 -0.19 31.88 14.54
CA ILE A 873 1.20 31.85 15.02
C ILE A 873 1.33 30.79 16.13
N ALA A 874 2.17 29.77 15.92
CA ALA A 874 2.52 28.80 16.95
C ALA A 874 3.84 29.22 17.61
N TYR A 875 3.76 30.02 18.67
CA TYR A 875 4.89 30.30 19.56
C TYR A 875 4.59 29.67 20.91
N ASP A 876 5.62 29.18 21.61
CA ASP A 876 5.51 28.61 22.95
C ASP A 876 4.81 29.62 23.89
N GLN A 877 3.54 29.34 24.21
CA GLN A 877 2.68 30.19 25.05
C GLN A 877 3.33 30.50 26.41
N PHE A 878 4.24 29.65 26.87
CA PHE A 878 4.94 29.80 28.13
C PHE A 878 6.02 30.89 28.07
N GLN A 879 6.85 30.89 27.02
CA GLN A 879 7.89 31.91 26.80
C GLN A 879 7.27 33.28 26.50
N PHE A 880 6.18 33.33 25.73
CA PHE A 880 5.48 34.57 25.45
C PHE A 880 4.78 35.14 26.68
N LYS A 881 4.10 34.32 27.52
CA LYS A 881 3.53 34.79 28.80
C LYS A 881 4.60 35.26 29.79
N LYS A 882 5.80 34.67 29.76
CA LYS A 882 6.94 35.11 30.57
C LYS A 882 7.49 36.44 30.07
N ALA A 883 7.64 36.62 28.76
CA ALA A 883 8.04 37.88 28.13
C ALA A 883 6.99 38.99 28.36
N LEU A 884 5.70 38.67 28.27
CA LEU A 884 4.60 39.61 28.52
C LEU A 884 4.51 40.02 30.01
N LYS A 885 4.77 39.08 30.94
CA LYS A 885 4.86 39.40 32.38
C LYS A 885 6.12 40.21 32.73
N LEU A 886 7.20 40.03 31.98
CA LEU A 886 8.43 40.82 32.13
C LEU A 886 8.27 42.23 31.53
N SER A 887 7.59 42.36 30.38
CA SER A 887 7.30 43.65 29.75
C SER A 887 6.32 44.51 30.55
N GLN A 888 5.30 43.88 31.16
CA GLN A 888 4.37 44.55 32.08
C GLN A 888 5.02 45.02 33.40
N LYS A 889 6.20 44.51 33.76
CA LYS A 889 6.86 44.83 35.03
C LYS A 889 8.01 45.85 34.94
N ARG A 890 8.60 46.09 33.76
CA ARG A 890 9.85 46.88 33.65
C ARG A 890 9.83 48.09 32.71
N GLY A 891 8.70 48.36 32.05
CA GLY A 891 8.61 49.50 31.13
C GLY A 891 9.30 49.24 29.79
N VAL A 892 8.73 49.82 28.73
CA VAL A 892 8.94 49.44 27.32
C VAL A 892 10.36 49.76 26.79
N VAL A 893 11.08 50.68 27.44
CA VAL A 893 12.35 51.22 26.94
C VAL A 893 13.54 50.27 27.18
N GLU A 894 13.59 49.54 28.29
CA GLU A 894 14.68 48.57 28.57
C GLU A 894 14.54 47.30 27.71
N CYS A 895 13.31 46.88 27.42
CA CYS A 895 13.03 45.71 26.59
C CYS A 895 13.41 45.95 25.11
N HIS A 896 13.26 47.19 24.62
CA HIS A 896 13.72 47.58 23.28
C HIS A 896 15.25 47.50 23.16
N ASN A 897 16.00 47.94 24.17
CA ASN A 897 17.46 47.84 24.14
C ASN A 897 17.95 46.40 24.30
N GLU A 898 17.29 45.56 25.09
CA GLU A 898 17.69 44.15 25.25
C GLU A 898 17.38 43.29 24.00
N VAL A 899 16.25 43.53 23.34
CA VAL A 899 15.89 42.89 22.06
C VAL A 899 16.77 43.40 20.92
N LYS A 900 17.08 44.70 20.88
CA LYS A 900 18.00 45.29 19.89
C LYS A 900 19.44 44.81 20.10
N THR A 901 19.88 44.59 21.34
CA THR A 901 21.19 44.02 21.66
C THR A 901 21.25 42.54 21.29
N ARG A 902 20.19 41.75 21.54
CA ARG A 902 20.13 40.34 21.10
C ARG A 902 20.00 40.16 19.59
N LEU A 903 19.32 41.07 18.90
CA LEU A 903 19.28 41.10 17.44
C LEU A 903 20.60 41.60 16.82
N TYR A 904 21.37 42.43 17.53
CA TYR A 904 22.74 42.80 17.12
C TYR A 904 23.72 41.63 17.31
N TYR A 905 23.61 40.87 18.41
CA TYR A 905 24.42 39.66 18.63
C TYR A 905 24.13 38.54 17.61
N LEU A 906 22.92 38.46 17.07
CA LEU A 906 22.57 37.55 15.97
C LEU A 906 23.10 38.02 14.60
N LYS A 907 23.53 39.28 14.50
CA LYS A 907 24.07 39.86 13.26
C LYS A 907 25.59 39.75 13.19
N GLU A 908 26.30 39.74 14.32
CA GLU A 908 27.75 39.54 14.38
C GLU A 908 28.19 38.06 14.37
N SER A 909 27.29 37.11 14.62
CA SER A 909 27.63 35.67 14.57
C SER A 909 27.47 35.02 13.18
N HIS A 910 27.18 35.80 12.13
CA HIS A 910 26.93 35.31 10.77
C HIS A 910 27.87 35.90 9.70
N ASP A 911 28.89 36.67 10.11
CA ASP A 911 29.88 37.24 9.17
C ASP A 911 31.22 36.45 9.09
N ASP A 912 31.35 35.32 9.80
CA ASP A 912 32.52 34.44 9.68
C ASP A 912 32.12 33.03 9.21
N THR A 913 31.92 32.88 7.90
CA THR A 913 32.22 31.74 6.98
C THR A 913 31.21 31.71 5.82
N GLU A 914 31.77 31.68 4.61
CA GLU A 914 31.12 31.84 3.28
C GLU A 914 29.84 31.01 3.04
#